data_AF-A0A8X8XDX9-F1
#
_entry.id   AF-A0A8X8XDX9-F1
#
_cell.length_a   1.000
_cell.length_b   1.000
_cell.length_c   1.000
_cell.angle_alpha   90.00
_cell.angle_beta   90.00
_cell.angle_gamma   90.00
#
_symmetry.space_group_name_H-M   'P 1'
#
loop_
_entity.id
_entity.type
_entity.pdbx_description
1 polymer ?
#
loop_
_entity_poly.entity_id
_entity_poly.type
_entity_poly.pdbx_seq_one_letter_code
_entity_poly.pdbx_strand_id
1 'polypeptide(L)'
;MAMVNKTRNMLEGLVKEGSFKWLTKKQSAFDEDIEDMERSPSAGKNWLPELSLTANVVVRRCSKILGLSLCQLRENFDAEVSDFLKHQSSFARNFLEYCCFLALAWSIHVNGYLDDKKFRRLTFDMMVAWEFPEASSEPYLHADDDVTVGVEAFSRISPAVPVVADVVVSDKIFEVLAGSSSNRLRFSVYDKYLIRLERAIRRLQSQSESSLLSSIRAVRGEKILEVDGTVTTQPVLEHVGTSAWPGRLTLTDHALYFEALFVVSYDKAKSYDLADDLQQVVKPELTGPWGTRLFDKAVLYKSSALLEPVVVEFPELKGHTRRDYWLAIIREVLYAHRFVLKFRISGLEREEVLLKAIFGIMRVQALKEMSFTQPLCFDALLMFNVCDQLPLGDLILEELVNTLASGKMDKKNAGAPRNGVYSSSALSIASNLGFSIGKSWGLVNGSGPVVGEITVGEMTPLEKAVKEARCSYENVVLAQATVDGVKVDGIDTNLAVMKEVLSPMTEIWNWLVFLFSWEEPSKSLAFCLVFTCIICKGWLSYALAALFIFFAVFMLLTRYFGQGMPIDELKVTAPPPMNTMEQLLAVQNSISQAEELIQDGNILLLKCRALLLSIFPQATERVAIAFLVLALLLALLPVRYIFLLVFLETFTRYSPLRRPSTERWMRRLRDWWFSIPAAPVILERVNQDKKKR
;
A
#
# COMPACT_ATOMS: atom_id res chain seq x y z
N MET A 1 -48.84 -31.71 -49.90
CA MET A 1 -48.14 -31.58 -48.60
C MET A 1 -46.66 -32.01 -48.67
N ALA A 2 -45.93 -31.80 -49.77
CA ALA A 2 -44.49 -32.16 -49.86
C ALA A 2 -43.56 -30.95 -50.10
N MET A 3 -44.10 -29.77 -50.41
CA MET A 3 -43.30 -28.57 -50.71
C MET A 3 -43.05 -27.66 -49.51
N VAL A 4 -43.83 -27.79 -48.43
CA VAL A 4 -43.74 -26.95 -47.22
C VAL A 4 -42.70 -27.48 -46.21
N ASN A 5 -42.39 -28.77 -46.22
CA ASN A 5 -41.37 -29.35 -45.33
C ASN A 5 -39.94 -29.12 -45.83
N LYS A 6 -39.73 -28.89 -47.13
CA LYS A 6 -38.39 -28.68 -47.69
C LYS A 6 -37.86 -27.27 -47.39
N THR A 7 -38.73 -26.26 -47.39
CA THR A 7 -38.38 -24.89 -46.99
C THR A 7 -38.21 -24.75 -45.49
N ARG A 8 -39.01 -25.47 -44.68
CA ARG A 8 -38.88 -25.47 -43.22
C ARG A 8 -37.56 -26.10 -42.75
N ASN A 9 -37.12 -27.19 -43.38
CA ASN A 9 -35.85 -27.85 -43.04
C ASN A 9 -34.61 -27.07 -43.54
N MET A 10 -34.71 -26.30 -44.62
CA MET A 10 -33.62 -25.39 -45.04
C MET A 10 -33.49 -24.18 -44.11
N LEU A 11 -34.61 -23.68 -43.58
CA LEU A 11 -34.61 -22.58 -42.61
C LEU A 11 -34.17 -23.04 -41.21
N GLU A 12 -34.51 -24.27 -40.81
CA GLU A 12 -34.02 -24.88 -39.57
C GLU A 12 -32.52 -25.23 -39.64
N GLY A 13 -31.99 -25.58 -40.81
CA GLY A 13 -30.55 -25.76 -41.03
C GLY A 13 -29.77 -24.44 -40.89
N LEU A 14 -30.32 -23.34 -41.41
CA LEU A 14 -29.72 -22.01 -41.32
C LEU A 14 -29.77 -21.38 -39.92
N VAL A 15 -30.67 -21.85 -39.04
CA VAL A 15 -30.78 -21.41 -37.64
C VAL A 15 -29.98 -22.31 -36.70
N LYS A 16 -29.62 -23.55 -37.10
CA LYS A 16 -28.78 -24.47 -36.32
C LYS A 16 -27.28 -24.31 -36.57
N GLU A 17 -26.88 -23.76 -37.70
CA GLU A 17 -25.52 -23.30 -37.92
C GLU A 17 -25.42 -21.84 -37.48
N GLY A 18 -24.47 -21.51 -36.59
CA GLY A 18 -24.26 -20.19 -36.01
C GLY A 18 -23.80 -19.11 -37.00
N SER A 19 -24.45 -18.99 -38.15
CA SER A 19 -24.09 -18.16 -39.31
C SER A 19 -24.42 -16.67 -39.10
N PHE A 20 -25.33 -16.32 -38.18
CA PHE A 20 -25.65 -14.93 -37.88
C PHE A 20 -24.77 -14.28 -36.79
N LYS A 21 -23.82 -15.02 -36.18
CA LYS A 21 -22.86 -14.44 -35.22
C LYS A 21 -21.91 -13.42 -35.85
N TRP A 22 -21.62 -13.56 -37.16
CA TRP A 22 -20.88 -12.56 -37.94
C TRP A 22 -21.56 -11.18 -37.87
N LEU A 23 -22.89 -11.13 -37.99
CA LEU A 23 -23.63 -9.87 -38.19
C LEU A 23 -23.82 -9.08 -36.89
N THR A 24 -23.59 -9.70 -35.73
CA THR A 24 -23.68 -9.09 -34.41
C THR A 24 -22.33 -8.87 -33.74
N LYS A 25 -21.23 -9.37 -34.32
CA LYS A 25 -19.88 -9.12 -33.79
C LYS A 25 -19.52 -7.68 -34.12
N LYS A 26 -19.45 -6.81 -33.11
CA LYS A 26 -18.79 -5.50 -33.25
C LYS A 26 -17.35 -5.78 -33.67
N GLN A 27 -17.03 -5.58 -34.95
CA GLN A 27 -15.67 -5.66 -35.46
C GLN A 27 -14.82 -4.71 -34.61
N SER A 28 -13.83 -5.25 -33.90
CA SER A 28 -12.99 -4.42 -33.05
C SER A 28 -12.01 -3.66 -33.95
N ALA A 29 -11.62 -2.44 -33.57
CA ALA A 29 -10.58 -1.69 -34.30
C ALA A 29 -9.23 -2.46 -34.39
N PHE A 30 -9.09 -3.51 -33.58
CA PHE A 30 -7.99 -4.45 -33.59
C PHE A 30 -8.12 -5.47 -34.75
N ASP A 31 -9.32 -5.96 -35.03
CA ASP A 31 -9.60 -6.84 -36.18
C ASP A 31 -9.44 -6.10 -37.52
N GLU A 32 -9.88 -4.84 -37.59
CA GLU A 32 -9.68 -3.98 -38.77
C GLU A 32 -8.19 -3.72 -39.04
N ASP A 33 -7.40 -3.45 -37.99
CA ASP A 33 -5.96 -3.28 -38.14
C ASP A 33 -5.26 -4.59 -38.54
N ILE A 34 -5.69 -5.75 -38.03
CA ILE A 34 -5.16 -7.05 -38.47
C ILE A 34 -5.47 -7.27 -39.97
N GLU A 35 -6.71 -7.03 -40.39
CA GLU A 35 -7.13 -7.14 -41.79
C GLU A 35 -6.37 -6.17 -42.71
N ASP A 36 -6.17 -4.92 -42.29
CA ASP A 36 -5.39 -3.92 -43.04
C ASP A 36 -3.89 -4.25 -43.08
N MET A 37 -3.37 -4.88 -42.02
CA MET A 37 -1.99 -5.36 -41.96
C MET A 37 -1.75 -6.54 -42.89
N GLU A 38 -2.69 -7.50 -42.97
CA GLU A 38 -2.64 -8.65 -43.88
C GLU A 38 -2.82 -8.25 -45.35
N ARG A 39 -3.62 -7.21 -45.63
CA ARG A 39 -3.87 -6.70 -46.99
C ARG A 39 -2.79 -5.74 -47.53
N SER A 40 -1.79 -5.35 -46.72
CA SER A 40 -0.75 -4.39 -47.12
C SER A 40 0.33 -5.04 -48.04
N PRO A 41 0.74 -4.42 -49.17
CA PRO A 41 1.71 -4.98 -50.12
C PRO A 41 3.16 -5.10 -49.59
N SER A 42 3.41 -4.67 -48.35
CA SER A 42 4.68 -4.75 -47.61
C SER A 42 4.67 -5.79 -46.48
N ALA A 43 3.66 -6.67 -46.44
CA ALA A 43 3.39 -7.63 -45.36
C ALA A 43 4.61 -8.46 -44.92
N GLY A 44 5.56 -8.78 -45.81
CA GLY A 44 6.76 -9.56 -45.46
C GLY A 44 7.93 -8.79 -44.83
N LYS A 45 7.97 -7.44 -44.90
CA LYS A 45 9.09 -6.63 -44.35
C LYS A 45 8.78 -5.94 -43.01
N ASN A 46 7.51 -5.95 -42.59
CA ASN A 46 7.03 -5.24 -41.42
C ASN A 46 6.63 -6.17 -40.27
N TRP A 47 7.02 -7.45 -40.33
CA TRP A 47 6.64 -8.47 -39.36
C TRP A 47 7.89 -9.01 -38.69
N LEU A 48 7.91 -9.02 -37.35
CA LEU A 48 8.94 -9.70 -36.59
C LEU A 48 8.42 -11.10 -36.23
N PRO A 49 9.07 -12.18 -36.69
CA PRO A 49 8.61 -13.55 -36.45
C PRO A 49 8.73 -13.97 -34.99
N GLU A 50 9.47 -13.21 -34.18
CA GLU A 50 9.67 -13.42 -32.75
C GLU A 50 8.48 -12.92 -31.91
N LEU A 51 7.65 -12.03 -32.48
CA LEU A 51 6.53 -11.37 -31.81
C LEU A 51 5.18 -12.03 -32.13
N SER A 52 4.24 -12.00 -31.17
CA SER A 52 2.84 -12.38 -31.41
C SER A 52 2.16 -11.45 -32.43
N LEU A 53 1.04 -11.89 -32.99
CA LEU A 53 0.23 -11.05 -33.90
C LEU A 53 -0.18 -9.74 -33.20
N THR A 54 -0.64 -9.84 -31.96
CA THR A 54 -1.01 -8.70 -31.12
C THR A 54 0.16 -7.77 -30.87
N ALA A 55 1.35 -8.30 -30.55
CA ALA A 55 2.54 -7.50 -30.35
C ALA A 55 2.98 -6.80 -31.64
N ASN A 56 2.96 -7.47 -32.80
CA ASN A 56 3.26 -6.83 -34.09
C ASN A 56 2.31 -5.67 -34.42
N VAL A 57 1.00 -5.83 -34.15
CA VAL A 57 0.00 -4.76 -34.33
C VAL A 57 0.32 -3.56 -33.44
N VAL A 58 0.59 -3.81 -32.15
CA VAL A 58 0.93 -2.75 -31.20
C VAL A 58 2.22 -2.04 -31.60
N VAL A 59 3.29 -2.77 -31.93
CA VAL A 59 4.56 -2.17 -32.36
C VAL A 59 4.38 -1.32 -33.63
N ARG A 60 3.56 -1.77 -34.60
CA ARG A 60 3.25 -0.96 -35.79
C ARG A 60 2.47 0.31 -35.45
N ARG A 61 1.55 0.26 -34.48
CA ARG A 61 0.87 1.46 -33.98
C ARG A 61 1.86 2.41 -33.28
N CYS A 62 2.76 1.88 -32.45
CA CYS A 62 3.84 2.64 -31.82
C CYS A 62 4.75 3.30 -32.87
N SER A 63 5.13 2.56 -33.92
CA SER A 63 6.01 3.07 -34.98
C SER A 63 5.34 4.21 -35.76
N LYS A 64 4.03 4.11 -36.02
CA LYS A 64 3.24 5.19 -36.63
C LYS A 64 3.21 6.44 -35.75
N ILE A 65 3.06 6.29 -34.43
CA ILE A 65 3.05 7.42 -33.47
C ILE A 65 4.42 8.11 -33.42
N LEU A 66 5.49 7.31 -33.45
CA LEU A 66 6.87 7.81 -33.37
C LEU A 66 7.39 8.35 -34.71
N GLY A 67 6.73 8.05 -35.83
CA GLY A 67 7.23 8.39 -37.17
C GLY A 67 8.49 7.61 -37.57
N LEU A 68 8.77 6.49 -36.91
CA LEU A 68 9.95 5.65 -37.13
C LEU A 68 9.56 4.36 -37.86
N SER A 69 10.48 3.84 -38.69
CA SER A 69 10.34 2.51 -39.26
C SER A 69 10.67 1.42 -38.23
N LEU A 70 10.14 0.21 -38.42
CA LEU A 70 10.43 -0.95 -37.56
C LEU A 70 11.93 -1.27 -37.49
N CYS A 71 12.66 -1.13 -38.60
CA CYS A 71 14.11 -1.34 -38.64
C CYS A 71 14.84 -0.31 -37.78
N GLN A 72 14.48 0.97 -37.87
CA GLN A 72 15.06 2.03 -37.04
C GLN A 72 14.76 1.84 -35.55
N LEU A 73 13.55 1.38 -35.20
CA LEU A 73 13.21 1.07 -33.81
C LEU A 73 14.06 -0.10 -33.27
N ARG A 74 14.30 -1.12 -34.10
CA ARG A 74 15.17 -2.24 -33.74
C ARG A 74 16.63 -1.80 -33.61
N GLU A 75 17.14 -1.01 -34.54
CA GLU A 75 18.49 -0.46 -34.48
C GLU A 75 18.69 0.41 -33.23
N ASN A 76 17.72 1.25 -32.89
CA ASN A 76 17.76 2.05 -31.67
C ASN A 76 17.72 1.18 -30.41
N PHE A 77 16.85 0.17 -30.38
CA PHE A 77 16.81 -0.80 -29.27
C PHE A 77 18.15 -1.53 -29.10
N ASP A 78 18.73 -2.00 -30.21
CA ASP A 78 20.02 -2.71 -30.20
C ASP A 78 21.18 -1.79 -29.78
N ALA A 79 21.08 -0.48 -30.05
CA ALA A 79 22.08 0.51 -29.63
C ALA A 79 21.93 0.95 -28.16
N GLU A 80 20.71 1.04 -27.63
CA GLU A 80 20.40 1.65 -26.33
C GLU A 80 20.32 0.62 -25.19
N VAL A 81 19.98 -0.62 -25.48
CA VAL A 81 19.73 -1.66 -24.47
C VAL A 81 20.95 -2.55 -24.28
N SER A 82 21.27 -2.87 -23.02
CA SER A 82 22.43 -3.72 -22.68
C SER A 82 22.30 -5.13 -23.24
N ASP A 83 23.43 -5.74 -23.64
CA ASP A 83 23.45 -7.03 -24.34
C ASP A 83 22.78 -8.18 -23.58
N PHE A 84 22.71 -8.11 -22.25
CA PHE A 84 22.00 -9.08 -21.40
C PHE A 84 20.48 -9.12 -21.65
N LEU A 85 19.87 -7.98 -22.00
CA LEU A 85 18.44 -7.85 -22.26
C LEU A 85 18.06 -8.23 -23.70
N LYS A 86 19.06 -8.53 -24.55
CA LYS A 86 18.89 -9.01 -25.94
C LYS A 86 18.78 -10.54 -26.04
N HIS A 87 18.75 -11.26 -24.90
CA HIS A 87 18.56 -12.70 -24.91
C HIS A 87 17.23 -13.11 -25.55
N GLN A 88 17.26 -14.17 -26.37
CA GLN A 88 16.17 -14.58 -27.25
C GLN A 88 14.86 -14.91 -26.51
N SER A 89 14.93 -15.30 -25.23
CA SER A 89 13.76 -15.63 -24.38
C SER A 89 13.07 -14.43 -23.73
N SER A 90 13.67 -13.23 -23.76
CA SER A 90 13.07 -12.00 -23.22
C SER A 90 13.01 -10.87 -24.25
N PHE A 91 13.62 -11.07 -25.42
CA PHE A 91 13.66 -10.10 -26.51
C PHE A 91 12.26 -9.58 -26.88
N ALA A 92 11.30 -10.48 -27.12
CA ALA A 92 9.95 -10.10 -27.53
C ALA A 92 9.27 -9.13 -26.54
N ARG A 93 9.39 -9.41 -25.23
CA ARG A 93 8.83 -8.58 -24.16
C ARG A 93 9.60 -7.27 -24.01
N ASN A 94 10.93 -7.31 -24.00
CA ASN A 94 11.77 -6.12 -23.81
C ASN A 94 11.64 -5.15 -24.99
N PHE A 95 11.64 -5.66 -26.22
CA PHE A 95 11.46 -4.84 -27.42
C PHE A 95 10.07 -4.21 -27.46
N LEU A 96 9.02 -4.98 -27.12
CA LEU A 96 7.67 -4.44 -27.00
C LEU A 96 7.59 -3.34 -25.92
N GLU A 97 8.14 -3.57 -24.73
CA GLU A 97 8.21 -2.57 -23.66
C GLU A 97 8.88 -1.27 -24.12
N TYR A 98 10.04 -1.38 -24.78
CA TYR A 98 10.77 -0.25 -25.35
C TYR A 98 9.89 0.58 -26.29
N CYS A 99 9.23 -0.08 -27.25
CA CYS A 99 8.34 0.59 -28.20
C CYS A 99 7.11 1.22 -27.50
N CYS A 100 6.51 0.52 -26.53
CA CYS A 100 5.36 1.01 -25.78
C CYS A 100 5.71 2.27 -24.99
N PHE A 101 6.79 2.25 -24.20
CA PHE A 101 7.17 3.39 -23.37
C PHE A 101 7.55 4.62 -24.21
N LEU A 102 8.25 4.44 -25.33
CA LEU A 102 8.51 5.54 -26.25
C LEU A 102 7.21 6.13 -26.82
N ALA A 103 6.32 5.28 -27.34
CA ALA A 103 5.06 5.75 -27.92
C ALA A 103 4.16 6.44 -26.88
N LEU A 104 4.12 5.94 -25.64
CA LEU A 104 3.38 6.56 -24.55
C LEU A 104 3.97 7.92 -24.18
N ALA A 105 5.29 8.03 -24.02
CA ALA A 105 5.96 9.29 -23.73
C ALA A 105 5.60 10.38 -24.76
N TRP A 106 5.52 10.02 -26.05
CA TRP A 106 5.07 10.94 -27.11
C TRP A 106 3.56 11.22 -27.07
N SER A 107 2.73 10.20 -26.85
CA SER A 107 1.27 10.33 -26.88
C SER A 107 0.72 11.25 -25.78
N ILE A 108 1.38 11.29 -24.61
CA ILE A 108 0.99 12.12 -23.47
C ILE A 108 1.21 13.63 -23.73
N HIS A 109 1.98 14.00 -24.75
CA HIS A 109 2.14 15.40 -25.18
C HIS A 109 0.96 15.95 -25.98
N VAL A 110 0.04 15.08 -26.43
CA VAL A 110 -1.15 15.50 -27.14
C VAL A 110 -2.21 15.95 -26.13
N ASN A 111 -2.69 17.18 -26.25
CA ASN A 111 -3.74 17.70 -25.38
C ASN A 111 -5.02 16.83 -25.47
N GLY A 112 -5.60 16.49 -24.32
CA GLY A 112 -6.82 15.69 -24.25
C GLY A 112 -6.65 14.21 -24.61
N TYR A 113 -5.42 13.67 -24.53
CA TYR A 113 -5.12 12.27 -24.88
C TYR A 113 -5.99 11.24 -24.13
N LEU A 114 -6.43 11.52 -22.89
CA LEU A 114 -7.31 10.62 -22.14
C LEU A 114 -8.75 10.59 -22.69
N ASP A 115 -9.21 11.65 -23.37
CA ASP A 115 -10.52 11.70 -24.03
C ASP A 115 -10.50 10.95 -25.38
N ASP A 116 -9.32 10.75 -25.96
CA ASP A 116 -9.17 9.97 -27.19
C ASP A 116 -9.37 8.46 -26.96
N LYS A 117 -10.44 7.93 -27.54
CA LYS A 117 -10.76 6.50 -27.51
C LYS A 117 -9.63 5.65 -28.12
N LYS A 118 -8.91 6.16 -29.13
CA LYS A 118 -7.79 5.43 -29.76
C LYS A 118 -6.64 5.27 -28.78
N PHE A 119 -6.30 6.32 -28.04
CA PHE A 119 -5.29 6.25 -26.97
C PHE A 119 -5.69 5.24 -25.90
N ARG A 120 -6.92 5.32 -25.38
CA ARG A 120 -7.41 4.38 -24.35
C ARG A 120 -7.40 2.92 -24.81
N ARG A 121 -7.73 2.69 -26.08
CA ARG A 121 -7.66 1.34 -26.66
C ARG A 121 -6.22 0.89 -26.88
N LEU A 122 -5.35 1.78 -27.34
CA LEU A 122 -3.93 1.51 -27.52
C LEU A 122 -3.27 1.10 -26.20
N THR A 123 -3.49 1.83 -25.10
CA THR A 123 -2.90 1.49 -23.80
C THR A 123 -3.38 0.13 -23.29
N PHE A 124 -4.64 -0.23 -23.53
CA PHE A 124 -5.15 -1.56 -23.21
C PHE A 124 -4.53 -2.65 -24.09
N ASP A 125 -4.47 -2.44 -25.41
CA ASP A 125 -3.86 -3.38 -26.35
C ASP A 125 -2.36 -3.57 -26.06
N MET A 126 -1.65 -2.52 -25.61
CA MET A 126 -0.26 -2.62 -25.12
C MET A 126 -0.14 -3.57 -23.93
N MET A 127 -1.07 -3.51 -22.97
CA MET A 127 -1.08 -4.45 -21.83
C MET A 127 -1.34 -5.89 -22.27
N VAL A 128 -2.28 -6.09 -23.20
CA VAL A 128 -2.56 -7.42 -23.77
C VAL A 128 -1.34 -7.97 -24.49
N ALA A 129 -0.70 -7.17 -25.34
CA ALA A 129 0.51 -7.58 -26.05
C ALA A 129 1.67 -7.86 -25.10
N TRP A 130 1.75 -7.15 -23.97
CA TRP A 130 2.78 -7.37 -22.96
C TRP A 130 2.62 -8.70 -22.22
N GLU A 131 1.39 -9.12 -21.95
CA GLU A 131 1.09 -10.43 -21.35
C GLU A 131 1.41 -11.59 -22.32
N PHE A 132 1.16 -11.39 -23.62
CA PHE A 132 1.39 -12.36 -24.70
C PHE A 132 2.33 -11.81 -25.80
N PRO A 133 3.63 -11.62 -25.52
CA PRO A 133 4.54 -10.95 -26.45
C PRO A 133 5.12 -11.89 -27.52
N GLU A 134 5.27 -13.19 -27.23
CA GLU A 134 5.97 -14.16 -28.09
C GLU A 134 5.05 -14.77 -29.16
N ALA A 135 5.61 -15.15 -30.31
CA ALA A 135 4.85 -15.75 -31.41
C ALA A 135 4.04 -17.01 -31.04
N SER A 136 4.47 -17.76 -30.01
CA SER A 136 3.76 -18.94 -29.50
C SER A 136 2.68 -18.64 -28.46
N SER A 137 2.50 -17.37 -28.07
CA SER A 137 1.56 -16.97 -27.03
C SER A 137 0.22 -16.52 -27.64
N GLU A 138 -0.86 -17.18 -27.26
CA GLU A 138 -2.23 -16.81 -27.66
C GLU A 138 -2.97 -16.16 -26.48
N PRO A 139 -3.70 -15.06 -26.71
CA PRO A 139 -4.50 -14.43 -25.66
C PRO A 139 -5.67 -15.33 -25.26
N TYR A 140 -5.95 -15.45 -23.95
CA TYR A 140 -7.09 -16.21 -23.45
C TYR A 140 -8.42 -15.58 -23.96
N LEU A 141 -9.12 -16.31 -24.83
CA LEU A 141 -10.49 -16.00 -25.23
C LEU A 141 -11.45 -16.70 -24.25
N HIS A 142 -12.09 -15.94 -23.36
CA HIS A 142 -13.20 -16.46 -22.56
C HIS A 142 -14.48 -16.54 -23.42
N ALA A 143 -15.47 -17.30 -22.95
CA ALA A 143 -16.72 -17.61 -23.66
C ALA A 143 -17.63 -16.38 -24.01
N ASP A 144 -17.15 -15.17 -23.74
CA ASP A 144 -17.71 -13.88 -24.11
C ASP A 144 -16.54 -13.06 -24.69
N ASP A 145 -16.63 -12.65 -25.96
CA ASP A 145 -15.56 -12.29 -26.93
C ASP A 145 -14.54 -11.17 -26.55
N ASP A 146 -14.35 -10.81 -25.28
CA ASP A 146 -13.45 -9.73 -24.85
C ASP A 146 -12.11 -10.24 -24.29
N VAL A 147 -10.99 -9.82 -24.91
CA VAL A 147 -9.63 -10.05 -24.39
C VAL A 147 -9.44 -9.35 -23.04
N THR A 148 -8.75 -10.02 -22.11
CA THR A 148 -8.57 -9.55 -20.73
C THR A 148 -7.11 -9.45 -20.32
N VAL A 149 -6.82 -8.60 -19.33
CA VAL A 149 -5.47 -8.23 -18.90
C VAL A 149 -5.21 -8.67 -17.45
N GLY A 150 -4.03 -9.23 -17.18
CA GLY A 150 -3.56 -9.59 -15.84
C GLY A 150 -2.94 -8.43 -15.04
N VAL A 151 -2.73 -8.65 -13.74
CA VAL A 151 -2.19 -7.65 -12.79
C VAL A 151 -0.81 -7.15 -13.24
N GLU A 152 0.08 -8.06 -13.65
CA GLU A 152 1.48 -7.76 -14.00
C GLU A 152 1.58 -6.83 -15.22
N ALA A 153 0.77 -7.07 -16.25
CA ALA A 153 0.74 -6.22 -17.44
C ALA A 153 0.22 -4.82 -17.13
N PHE A 154 -0.83 -4.74 -16.30
CA PHE A 154 -1.37 -3.46 -15.85
C PHE A 154 -0.36 -2.68 -15.00
N SER A 155 0.29 -3.35 -14.05
CA SER A 155 1.24 -2.71 -13.12
C SER A 155 2.54 -2.29 -13.80
N ARG A 156 2.87 -2.89 -14.94
CA ARG A 156 4.04 -2.50 -15.75
C ARG A 156 3.76 -1.35 -16.72
N ILE A 157 2.69 -1.42 -17.50
CA ILE A 157 2.40 -0.43 -18.56
C ILE A 157 1.72 0.83 -18.01
N SER A 158 0.77 0.69 -17.07
CA SER A 158 -0.04 1.84 -16.62
C SER A 158 0.77 2.93 -15.92
N PRO A 159 1.77 2.63 -15.07
CA PRO A 159 2.58 3.67 -14.42
C PRO A 159 3.47 4.48 -15.37
N ALA A 160 3.64 4.05 -16.63
CA ALA A 160 4.26 4.89 -17.66
C ALA A 160 3.43 6.15 -17.96
N VAL A 161 2.15 6.16 -17.58
CA VAL A 161 1.30 7.35 -17.53
C VAL A 161 0.97 7.65 -16.06
N PRO A 162 1.80 8.45 -15.34
CA PRO A 162 1.65 8.76 -13.91
C PRO A 162 0.25 9.22 -13.43
N VAL A 163 -0.56 9.78 -14.34
CA VAL A 163 -1.94 10.17 -14.05
C VAL A 163 -2.87 8.96 -13.96
N VAL A 164 -2.62 7.91 -14.74
CA VAL A 164 -3.44 6.69 -14.83
C VAL A 164 -3.17 5.77 -13.65
N ALA A 165 -1.90 5.52 -13.35
CA ALA A 165 -1.48 4.71 -12.22
C ALA A 165 -0.11 5.15 -11.71
N ASP A 166 0.21 4.76 -10.50
CA ASP A 166 1.52 4.95 -9.90
C ASP A 166 2.05 3.58 -9.47
N VAL A 167 3.37 3.40 -9.53
CA VAL A 167 4.05 2.12 -9.24
C VAL A 167 3.69 1.57 -7.86
N VAL A 168 3.48 2.43 -6.86
CA VAL A 168 3.23 2.03 -5.48
C VAL A 168 1.82 1.46 -5.29
N VAL A 169 0.83 2.00 -6.02
CA VAL A 169 -0.60 1.68 -5.83
C VAL A 169 -1.24 0.97 -7.03
N SER A 170 -0.48 0.68 -8.08
CA SER A 170 -0.95 0.07 -9.33
C SER A 170 -1.75 -1.21 -9.12
N ASP A 171 -1.24 -2.16 -8.34
CA ASP A 171 -1.93 -3.43 -8.09
C ASP A 171 -3.23 -3.23 -7.30
N LYS A 172 -3.28 -2.24 -6.39
CA LYS A 172 -4.51 -1.92 -5.65
C LYS A 172 -5.56 -1.27 -6.54
N ILE A 173 -5.14 -0.43 -7.49
CA ILE A 173 -6.03 0.09 -8.54
C ILE A 173 -6.53 -1.08 -9.40
N PHE A 174 -5.65 -2.01 -9.78
CA PHE A 174 -6.05 -3.20 -10.55
C PHE A 174 -7.05 -4.07 -9.79
N GLU A 175 -6.80 -4.38 -8.52
CA GLU A 175 -7.71 -5.18 -7.68
C GLU A 175 -9.11 -4.56 -7.63
N VAL A 176 -9.22 -3.23 -7.51
CA VAL A 176 -10.50 -2.52 -7.54
C VAL A 176 -11.17 -2.63 -8.90
N LEU A 177 -10.43 -2.44 -10.00
CA LEU A 177 -10.98 -2.51 -11.35
C LEU A 177 -11.38 -3.95 -11.75
N ALA A 178 -10.59 -4.95 -11.34
CA ALA A 178 -10.78 -6.36 -11.66
C ALA A 178 -11.63 -7.12 -10.62
N GLY A 179 -12.04 -6.48 -9.52
CA GLY A 179 -12.78 -7.10 -8.42
C GLY A 179 -14.13 -7.69 -8.82
N SER A 180 -14.72 -7.23 -9.93
CA SER A 180 -15.95 -7.81 -10.50
C SER A 180 -15.72 -8.99 -11.45
N SER A 181 -14.47 -9.26 -11.85
CA SER A 181 -14.13 -10.13 -12.97
C SER A 181 -12.93 -11.02 -12.67
N SER A 182 -13.08 -12.06 -11.85
CA SER A 182 -12.12 -13.17 -11.65
C SER A 182 -10.62 -12.77 -11.68
N ASN A 183 -10.26 -11.61 -11.11
CA ASN A 183 -8.92 -11.03 -11.12
C ASN A 183 -8.29 -10.77 -12.52
N ARG A 184 -9.12 -10.55 -13.55
CA ARG A 184 -8.70 -10.13 -14.89
C ARG A 184 -9.47 -8.87 -15.32
N LEU A 185 -8.76 -7.90 -15.89
CA LEU A 185 -9.32 -6.61 -16.29
C LEU A 185 -9.90 -6.66 -17.71
N ARG A 186 -11.13 -6.17 -17.88
CA ARG A 186 -11.80 -6.02 -19.18
C ARG A 186 -11.63 -4.60 -19.73
N PHE A 187 -11.59 -4.47 -21.05
CA PHE A 187 -11.47 -3.16 -21.71
C PHE A 187 -12.59 -2.20 -21.33
N SER A 188 -13.84 -2.67 -21.23
CA SER A 188 -14.99 -1.82 -20.90
C SER A 188 -14.88 -1.14 -19.53
N VAL A 189 -14.29 -1.83 -18.55
CA VAL A 189 -14.03 -1.28 -17.21
C VAL A 189 -12.88 -0.27 -17.26
N TYR A 190 -11.80 -0.61 -17.97
CA TYR A 190 -10.65 0.27 -18.16
C TYR A 190 -11.00 1.56 -18.94
N ASP A 191 -11.77 1.46 -20.02
CA ASP A 191 -12.28 2.59 -20.80
C ASP A 191 -13.14 3.51 -19.92
N LYS A 192 -14.05 2.93 -19.13
CA LYS A 192 -14.85 3.69 -18.16
C LYS A 192 -13.95 4.40 -17.13
N TYR A 193 -12.82 3.81 -16.74
CA TYR A 193 -11.88 4.38 -15.77
C TYR A 193 -11.21 5.63 -16.28
N LEU A 194 -10.62 5.54 -17.45
CA LEU A 194 -9.96 6.69 -18.06
C LEU A 194 -10.96 7.81 -18.41
N ILE A 195 -12.19 7.48 -18.82
CA ILE A 195 -13.25 8.49 -19.04
C ILE A 195 -13.60 9.24 -17.73
N ARG A 196 -13.67 8.52 -16.60
CA ARG A 196 -13.96 9.12 -15.29
C ARG A 196 -12.78 9.92 -14.75
N LEU A 197 -11.56 9.46 -15.02
CA LEU A 197 -10.33 10.16 -14.69
C LEU A 197 -10.22 11.48 -15.46
N GLU A 198 -10.46 11.48 -16.77
CA GLU A 198 -10.53 12.69 -17.59
C GLU A 198 -11.58 13.69 -17.06
N ARG A 199 -12.74 13.18 -16.61
CA ARG A 199 -13.76 14.02 -15.98
C ARG A 199 -13.28 14.63 -14.66
N ALA A 200 -12.56 13.88 -13.82
CA ALA A 200 -11.98 14.39 -12.58
C ALA A 200 -10.94 15.48 -12.87
N ILE A 201 -10.09 15.29 -13.88
CA ILE A 201 -9.10 16.29 -14.34
C ILE A 201 -9.80 17.57 -14.80
N ARG A 202 -10.84 17.45 -15.65
CA ARG A 202 -11.61 18.62 -16.11
C ARG A 202 -12.31 19.34 -14.96
N ARG A 203 -12.83 18.61 -13.97
CA ARG A 203 -13.40 19.24 -12.77
C ARG A 203 -12.36 20.05 -12.04
N LEU A 204 -11.19 19.47 -11.78
CA LEU A 204 -10.09 20.15 -11.12
C LEU A 204 -9.66 21.44 -11.83
N GLN A 205 -9.65 21.42 -13.17
CA GLN A 205 -9.37 22.60 -14.00
C GLN A 205 -10.48 23.64 -14.00
N SER A 206 -11.74 23.19 -14.06
CA SER A 206 -12.92 24.06 -14.10
C SER A 206 -13.28 24.65 -12.73
N GLN A 207 -12.79 24.06 -11.64
CA GLN A 207 -12.98 24.53 -10.28
C GLN A 207 -12.13 25.79 -10.03
N SER A 208 -12.53 26.90 -10.65
CA SER A 208 -11.99 28.22 -10.43
C SER A 208 -12.81 29.00 -9.40
N GLU A 209 -12.09 29.54 -8.40
CA GLU A 209 -12.38 30.72 -7.58
C GLU A 209 -13.77 30.78 -6.90
N SER A 210 -13.89 30.15 -5.72
CA SER A 210 -14.71 30.75 -4.67
C SER A 210 -14.21 32.18 -4.45
N SER A 211 -15.07 33.18 -4.64
CA SER A 211 -14.73 34.61 -4.51
C SER A 211 -14.21 34.98 -3.11
N LEU A 212 -14.52 34.18 -2.09
CA LEU A 212 -14.09 34.39 -0.71
C LEU A 212 -12.70 33.81 -0.41
N LEU A 213 -12.33 32.73 -1.09
CA LEU A 213 -11.02 32.07 -0.92
C LEU A 213 -9.98 32.53 -1.94
N SER A 214 -10.37 33.27 -2.97
CA SER A 214 -9.47 33.72 -4.04
C SER A 214 -8.33 34.58 -3.52
N SER A 215 -8.58 35.48 -2.57
CA SER A 215 -7.57 36.38 -1.99
C SER A 215 -6.50 35.62 -1.19
N ILE A 216 -6.92 34.68 -0.34
CA ILE A 216 -6.02 33.88 0.51
C ILE A 216 -5.21 32.91 -0.35
N ARG A 217 -5.87 32.25 -1.31
CA ARG A 217 -5.23 31.25 -2.18
C ARG A 217 -4.33 31.86 -3.23
N ALA A 218 -4.63 33.05 -3.75
CA ALA A 218 -3.78 33.72 -4.73
C ALA A 218 -2.38 34.03 -4.18
N VAL A 219 -2.25 34.24 -2.86
CA VAL A 219 -0.94 34.46 -2.21
C VAL A 219 -0.08 33.20 -2.21
N ARG A 220 -0.70 32.03 -1.96
CA ARG A 220 0.00 30.73 -1.85
C ARG A 220 -0.01 29.90 -3.14
N GLY A 221 -0.80 30.27 -4.15
CA GLY A 221 -0.94 29.52 -5.40
C GLY A 221 -1.70 28.19 -5.25
N GLU A 222 -2.57 28.07 -4.25
CA GLU A 222 -3.20 26.79 -3.88
C GLU A 222 -4.25 26.33 -4.90
N LYS A 223 -4.30 25.01 -5.15
CA LYS A 223 -5.27 24.37 -6.04
C LYS A 223 -6.38 23.70 -5.22
N ILE A 224 -7.65 23.92 -5.58
CA ILE A 224 -8.78 23.17 -4.97
C ILE A 224 -8.67 21.74 -5.44
N LEU A 225 -8.84 20.77 -4.54
CA LEU A 225 -8.85 19.34 -4.87
C LEU A 225 -10.26 18.75 -4.75
N GLU A 226 -11.00 19.13 -3.70
CA GLU A 226 -12.35 18.64 -3.42
C GLU A 226 -13.16 19.71 -2.68
N VAL A 227 -14.47 19.76 -2.94
CA VAL A 227 -15.43 20.62 -2.25
C VAL A 227 -16.67 19.80 -1.90
N ASP A 228 -17.13 19.90 -0.65
CA ASP A 228 -18.33 19.21 -0.16
C ASP A 228 -19.11 20.14 0.79
N GLY A 229 -20.40 19.86 1.00
CA GLY A 229 -21.30 20.78 1.70
C GLY A 229 -21.78 21.98 0.87
N THR A 230 -21.77 21.84 -0.46
CA THR A 230 -22.42 22.77 -1.40
C THR A 230 -23.93 22.54 -1.51
N VAL A 231 -24.66 23.39 -2.24
CA VAL A 231 -26.12 23.29 -2.42
C VAL A 231 -26.59 21.92 -2.93
N THR A 232 -25.75 21.21 -3.68
CA THR A 232 -26.07 19.89 -4.27
C THR A 232 -25.69 18.70 -3.39
N THR A 233 -25.02 18.94 -2.27
CA THR A 233 -24.47 17.91 -1.37
C THR A 233 -24.93 18.15 0.06
N GLN A 234 -24.98 17.12 0.90
CA GLN A 234 -25.33 17.32 2.32
C GLN A 234 -24.29 18.22 3.01
N PRO A 235 -24.68 19.11 3.95
CA PRO A 235 -23.73 19.96 4.66
C PRO A 235 -22.73 19.12 5.48
N VAL A 236 -21.52 19.65 5.63
CA VAL A 236 -20.50 19.13 6.56
C VAL A 236 -20.67 19.87 7.89
N LEU A 237 -20.54 19.18 9.02
CA LEU A 237 -20.71 19.80 10.34
C LEU A 237 -19.36 19.99 11.02
N GLU A 238 -19.01 21.22 11.41
CA GLU A 238 -17.87 21.49 12.28
C GLU A 238 -18.33 21.53 13.74
N HIS A 239 -17.74 20.68 14.58
CA HIS A 239 -17.98 20.69 16.02
C HIS A 239 -16.93 21.56 16.72
N VAL A 240 -17.41 22.55 17.46
CA VAL A 240 -16.61 23.41 18.35
C VAL A 240 -17.22 23.33 19.74
N GLY A 241 -16.52 22.67 20.66
CA GLY A 241 -17.08 22.32 21.97
C GLY A 241 -18.32 21.42 21.84
N THR A 242 -19.46 21.89 22.36
CA THR A 242 -20.75 21.17 22.30
C THR A 242 -21.65 21.61 21.13
N SER A 243 -21.20 22.54 20.29
CA SER A 243 -21.99 23.11 19.20
C SER A 243 -21.53 22.59 17.84
N ALA A 244 -22.48 22.30 16.94
CA ALA A 244 -22.22 21.85 15.58
C ALA A 244 -22.70 22.90 14.56
N TRP A 245 -21.81 23.31 13.67
CA TRP A 245 -22.06 24.32 12.65
C TRP A 245 -22.09 23.68 11.26
N PRO A 246 -23.21 23.76 10.51
CA PRO A 246 -23.25 23.28 9.14
C PRO A 246 -22.47 24.23 8.21
N GLY A 247 -21.78 23.68 7.23
CA GLY A 247 -20.98 24.48 6.30
C GLY A 247 -20.46 23.69 5.11
N ARG A 248 -19.63 24.40 4.33
CA ARG A 248 -18.90 23.90 3.18
C ARG A 248 -17.45 23.65 3.57
N LEU A 249 -16.94 22.48 3.18
CA LEU A 249 -15.54 22.10 3.36
C LEU A 249 -14.84 22.10 2.01
N THR A 250 -13.68 22.75 1.95
CA THR A 250 -12.83 22.81 0.77
C THR A 250 -11.45 22.28 1.12
N LEU A 251 -10.96 21.27 0.40
CA LEU A 251 -9.58 20.80 0.50
C LEU A 251 -8.75 21.43 -0.63
N THR A 252 -7.61 22.03 -0.28
CA THR A 252 -6.59 22.42 -1.23
C THR A 252 -5.36 21.51 -1.12
N ASP A 253 -4.41 21.70 -2.03
CA ASP A 253 -3.09 21.09 -1.95
C ASP A 253 -2.24 21.58 -0.78
N HIS A 254 -2.70 22.53 0.06
CA HIS A 254 -1.97 23.08 1.20
C HIS A 254 -2.76 23.12 2.51
N ALA A 255 -4.08 23.26 2.47
CA ALA A 255 -4.89 23.48 3.67
C ALA A 255 -6.33 22.99 3.51
N LEU A 256 -7.03 22.87 4.64
CA LEU A 256 -8.47 22.71 4.73
C LEU A 256 -9.13 24.04 5.05
N TYR A 257 -10.18 24.39 4.31
CA TYR A 257 -11.00 25.57 4.56
C TYR A 257 -12.42 25.17 4.90
N PHE A 258 -12.92 25.67 6.02
CA PHE A 258 -14.31 25.50 6.44
C PHE A 258 -15.05 26.84 6.40
N GLU A 259 -16.15 26.89 5.68
CA GLU A 259 -17.02 28.05 5.55
C GLU A 259 -18.39 27.71 6.15
N ALA A 260 -18.70 28.27 7.32
CA ALA A 260 -19.97 28.05 7.99
C ALA A 260 -21.12 28.64 7.16
N LEU A 261 -22.22 27.89 7.04
CA LEU A 261 -23.42 28.30 6.35
C LEU A 261 -24.29 29.14 7.28
N PHE A 262 -24.48 30.43 6.94
CA PHE A 262 -25.47 31.29 7.56
C PHE A 262 -26.74 31.39 6.70
N VAL A 263 -27.76 32.09 7.19
CA VAL A 263 -29.12 32.14 6.60
C VAL A 263 -29.14 32.49 5.10
N VAL A 264 -28.17 33.27 4.58
CA VAL A 264 -28.09 33.64 3.14
C VAL A 264 -26.66 33.67 2.57
N SER A 265 -25.60 33.63 3.40
CA SER A 265 -24.20 33.72 2.96
C SER A 265 -23.27 32.84 3.78
N TYR A 266 -22.10 32.53 3.21
CA TYR A 266 -21.02 31.86 3.92
C TYR A 266 -20.23 32.86 4.79
N ASP A 267 -19.85 32.45 5.99
CA ASP A 267 -18.95 33.21 6.85
C ASP A 267 -17.49 33.14 6.36
N LYS A 268 -16.59 33.95 6.94
CA LYS A 268 -15.17 33.92 6.63
C LYS A 268 -14.60 32.52 6.87
N ALA A 269 -13.89 32.00 5.88
CA ALA A 269 -13.32 30.67 5.95
C ALA A 269 -12.32 30.53 7.11
N LYS A 270 -12.51 29.51 7.95
CA LYS A 270 -11.50 29.03 8.88
C LYS A 270 -10.49 28.18 8.12
N SER A 271 -9.20 28.41 8.34
CA SER A 271 -8.11 27.70 7.65
C SER A 271 -7.39 26.75 8.62
N TYR A 272 -7.22 25.49 8.21
CA TYR A 272 -6.43 24.49 8.90
C TYR A 272 -5.26 24.06 8.01
N ASP A 273 -4.05 24.43 8.40
CA ASP A 273 -2.86 24.26 7.56
C ASP A 273 -2.32 22.82 7.57
N LEU A 274 -2.12 22.24 6.38
CA LEU A 274 -1.55 20.91 6.19
C LEU A 274 -0.09 20.95 5.72
N ALA A 275 0.42 22.13 5.36
CA ALA A 275 1.71 22.29 4.71
C ALA A 275 2.88 22.47 5.70
N ASP A 276 2.68 23.25 6.77
CA ASP A 276 3.73 23.56 7.74
C ASP A 276 3.91 22.45 8.80
N ASP A 277 5.06 22.38 9.47
CA ASP A 277 5.30 21.40 10.55
C ASP A 277 4.65 21.85 11.86
N LEU A 278 3.34 21.64 11.98
CA LEU A 278 2.55 21.99 13.17
C LEU A 278 2.19 20.74 14.00
N GLN A 279 2.96 19.66 13.87
CA GLN A 279 2.71 18.37 14.53
C GLN A 279 1.24 17.90 14.37
N GLN A 280 0.68 18.07 13.16
CA GLN A 280 -0.74 17.83 12.92
C GLN A 280 -1.12 16.36 13.15
N VAL A 281 -2.32 16.09 13.64
CA VAL A 281 -2.84 14.73 13.74
C VAL A 281 -4.23 14.67 13.15
N VAL A 282 -4.40 13.82 12.12
CA VAL A 282 -5.67 13.59 11.42
C VAL A 282 -6.10 12.15 11.61
N LYS A 283 -7.20 11.94 12.33
CA LYS A 283 -7.70 10.60 12.71
C LYS A 283 -9.23 10.55 12.66
N PRO A 284 -9.82 9.36 12.47
CA PRO A 284 -11.26 9.20 12.63
C PRO A 284 -11.66 9.44 14.09
N GLU A 285 -12.85 10.01 14.29
CA GLU A 285 -13.42 10.32 15.60
C GLU A 285 -14.89 9.91 15.64
N LEU A 286 -15.32 9.45 16.81
CA LEU A 286 -16.68 8.98 17.07
C LEU A 286 -17.53 10.14 17.59
N THR A 287 -18.56 10.56 16.85
CA THR A 287 -19.46 11.67 17.26
C THR A 287 -20.66 11.21 18.09
N GLY A 288 -20.81 9.90 18.29
CA GLY A 288 -21.95 9.32 18.98
C GLY A 288 -21.87 9.43 20.50
N PRO A 289 -23.03 9.50 21.19
CA PRO A 289 -23.05 9.33 22.63
C PRO A 289 -22.40 7.97 22.98
N TRP A 290 -21.54 7.98 23.99
CA TRP A 290 -20.79 6.81 24.50
C TRP A 290 -19.69 6.25 23.57
N GLY A 291 -19.24 6.99 22.54
CA GLY A 291 -18.14 6.52 21.68
C GLY A 291 -18.48 5.23 20.93
N THR A 292 -19.74 5.06 20.54
CA THR A 292 -20.20 3.88 19.81
C THR A 292 -19.81 3.96 18.32
N ARG A 293 -19.30 2.86 17.76
CA ARG A 293 -18.84 2.77 16.34
C ARG A 293 -19.93 3.08 15.30
N LEU A 294 -21.20 3.08 15.68
CA LEU A 294 -22.33 3.45 14.83
C LEU A 294 -22.29 4.93 14.38
N PHE A 295 -21.55 5.77 15.09
CA PHE A 295 -21.39 7.19 14.80
C PHE A 295 -19.94 7.55 14.43
N ASP A 296 -19.24 6.64 13.74
CA ASP A 296 -17.89 6.86 13.24
C ASP A 296 -17.89 7.71 11.95
N LYS A 297 -18.39 8.94 12.09
CA LYS A 297 -18.74 9.85 10.99
C LYS A 297 -17.87 11.11 10.94
N ALA A 298 -16.89 11.25 11.83
CA ALA A 298 -16.08 12.45 11.87
C ALA A 298 -14.59 12.23 11.69
N VAL A 299 -13.93 13.31 11.31
CA VAL A 299 -12.48 13.46 11.21
C VAL A 299 -12.04 14.48 12.25
N LEU A 300 -11.13 14.07 13.10
CA LEU A 300 -10.45 14.93 14.06
C LEU A 300 -9.22 15.56 13.38
N TYR A 301 -9.08 16.88 13.52
CA TYR A 301 -7.87 17.63 13.21
C TYR A 301 -7.31 18.25 14.50
N LYS A 302 -6.06 17.90 14.83
CA LYS A 302 -5.26 18.49 15.92
C LYS A 302 -4.00 19.12 15.35
N SER A 303 -3.57 20.24 15.91
CA SER A 303 -2.35 20.96 15.50
C SER A 303 -1.84 21.76 16.69
N SER A 304 -0.52 22.01 16.76
CA SER A 304 0.08 22.86 17.80
C SER A 304 -0.35 24.33 17.71
N ALA A 305 -0.84 24.76 16.53
CA ALA A 305 -1.39 26.09 16.33
C ALA A 305 -2.80 26.28 16.92
N LEU A 306 -3.47 25.18 17.29
CA LEU A 306 -4.83 25.20 17.85
C LEU A 306 -4.82 24.79 19.32
N LEU A 307 -5.57 25.52 20.15
CA LEU A 307 -5.76 25.16 21.56
C LEU A 307 -6.67 23.95 21.72
N GLU A 308 -7.74 23.88 20.92
CA GLU A 308 -8.71 22.80 20.94
C GLU A 308 -8.71 22.03 19.60
N PRO A 309 -8.90 20.70 19.63
CA PRO A 309 -9.13 19.93 18.42
C PRO A 309 -10.39 20.37 17.68
N VAL A 310 -10.34 20.31 16.35
CA VAL A 310 -11.53 20.46 15.51
C VAL A 310 -12.03 19.09 15.09
N VAL A 311 -13.34 18.87 15.20
CA VAL A 311 -13.99 17.64 14.74
C VAL A 311 -14.93 18.01 13.59
N VAL A 312 -14.68 17.42 12.43
CA VAL A 312 -15.45 17.64 11.21
C VAL A 312 -16.27 16.40 10.92
N GLU A 313 -17.59 16.47 11.09
CA GLU A 313 -18.52 15.38 10.86
C GLU A 313 -19.09 15.40 9.45
N PHE A 314 -19.19 14.22 8.86
CA PHE A 314 -19.76 13.94 7.56
C PHE A 314 -21.05 13.13 7.75
N PRO A 315 -22.23 13.79 7.80
CA PRO A 315 -23.49 13.08 7.93
C PRO A 315 -23.67 12.10 6.77
N GLU A 316 -23.95 10.83 7.11
CA GLU A 316 -24.37 9.77 6.20
C GLU A 316 -25.48 8.94 6.87
N LEU A 317 -26.49 8.52 6.10
CA LEU A 317 -27.60 7.70 6.63
C LEU A 317 -27.15 6.29 7.01
N LYS A 318 -26.24 5.70 6.22
CA LYS A 318 -25.70 4.35 6.44
C LYS A 318 -24.26 4.30 5.94
N GLY A 319 -23.35 3.77 6.76
CA GLY A 319 -21.93 3.65 6.44
C GLY A 319 -21.09 4.82 6.96
N HIS A 320 -19.82 4.82 6.55
CA HIS A 320 -18.80 5.81 6.86
C HIS A 320 -17.94 6.15 5.62
N THR A 321 -18.47 5.88 4.42
CA THR A 321 -17.73 5.96 3.16
C THR A 321 -17.32 7.39 2.80
N ARG A 322 -18.19 8.38 3.05
CA ARG A 322 -17.87 9.81 2.81
C ARG A 322 -16.79 10.28 3.77
N ARG A 323 -16.85 9.86 5.04
CA ARG A 323 -15.83 10.17 6.03
C ARG A 323 -14.49 9.54 5.65
N ASP A 324 -14.47 8.26 5.28
CA ASP A 324 -13.24 7.56 4.88
C ASP A 324 -12.59 8.19 3.66
N TYR A 325 -13.41 8.57 2.67
CA TYR A 325 -12.94 9.27 1.48
C TYR A 325 -12.23 10.58 1.87
N TRP A 326 -12.91 11.42 2.67
CA TRP A 326 -12.35 12.69 3.12
C TRP A 326 -11.11 12.52 3.99
N LEU A 327 -11.12 11.57 4.92
CA LEU A 327 -9.98 11.22 5.76
C LEU A 327 -8.76 10.83 4.91
N ALA A 328 -8.96 9.99 3.90
CA ALA A 328 -7.91 9.50 3.02
C ALA A 328 -7.27 10.63 2.20
N ILE A 329 -8.07 11.48 1.56
CA ILE A 329 -7.54 12.59 0.75
C ILE A 329 -6.87 13.68 1.60
N ILE A 330 -7.35 13.95 2.81
CA ILE A 330 -6.71 14.89 3.75
C ILE A 330 -5.34 14.36 4.18
N ARG A 331 -5.27 13.07 4.53
CA ARG A 331 -4.03 12.42 4.92
C ARG A 331 -3.01 12.38 3.78
N GLU A 332 -3.46 12.17 2.54
CA GLU A 332 -2.54 12.16 1.39
C GLU A 332 -1.84 13.50 1.22
N VAL A 333 -2.58 14.62 1.30
CA VAL A 333 -1.99 15.97 1.25
C VAL A 333 -1.04 16.21 2.43
N LEU A 334 -1.46 15.85 3.64
CA LEU A 334 -0.64 15.99 4.84
C LEU A 334 0.66 15.18 4.75
N TYR A 335 0.59 13.94 4.31
CA TYR A 335 1.75 13.05 4.20
C TYR A 335 2.68 13.46 3.06
N ALA A 336 2.15 13.99 1.95
CA ALA A 336 2.96 14.58 0.90
C ALA A 336 3.80 15.76 1.42
N HIS A 337 3.20 16.70 2.18
CA HIS A 337 3.96 17.81 2.78
C HIS A 337 4.94 17.35 3.85
N ARG A 338 4.57 16.39 4.69
CA ARG A 338 5.50 15.77 5.65
C ARG A 338 6.69 15.12 4.96
N PHE A 339 6.47 14.46 3.85
CA PHE A 339 7.53 13.88 3.04
C PHE A 339 8.46 14.97 2.49
N VAL A 340 7.92 16.05 1.92
CA VAL A 340 8.69 17.22 1.46
C VAL A 340 9.55 17.80 2.59
N LEU A 341 8.98 18.00 3.77
CA LEU A 341 9.69 18.53 4.94
C LEU A 341 10.76 17.58 5.47
N LYS A 342 10.44 16.28 5.58
CA LYS A 342 11.35 15.22 6.07
C LYS A 342 12.61 15.12 5.24
N PHE A 343 12.48 15.22 3.92
CA PHE A 343 13.60 15.12 2.97
C PHE A 343 14.13 16.47 2.49
N ARG A 344 13.59 17.59 3.01
CA ARG A 344 13.97 18.97 2.65
C ARG A 344 13.93 19.23 1.13
N ILE A 345 12.91 18.69 0.48
CA ILE A 345 12.69 18.82 -0.97
C ILE A 345 12.25 20.26 -1.27
N SER A 346 12.84 20.88 -2.29
CA SER A 346 12.54 22.28 -2.64
C SER A 346 12.48 22.51 -4.16
N GLY A 347 11.76 23.55 -4.57
CA GLY A 347 11.62 23.93 -5.98
C GLY A 347 10.73 22.98 -6.80
N LEU A 348 11.16 22.63 -8.02
CA LEU A 348 10.38 21.82 -8.96
C LEU A 348 10.08 20.41 -8.44
N GLU A 349 11.00 19.84 -7.65
CA GLU A 349 10.83 18.52 -7.05
C GLU A 349 9.66 18.51 -6.04
N ARG A 350 9.43 19.63 -5.33
CA ARG A 350 8.27 19.79 -4.45
C ARG A 350 6.97 19.78 -5.26
N GLU A 351 6.93 20.53 -6.36
CA GLU A 351 5.75 20.56 -7.24
C GLU A 351 5.45 19.17 -7.83
N GLU A 352 6.49 18.41 -8.19
CA GLU A 352 6.34 17.05 -8.69
C GLU A 352 5.74 16.10 -7.64
N VAL A 353 6.18 16.19 -6.39
CA VAL A 353 5.62 15.42 -5.27
C VAL A 353 4.15 15.77 -5.03
N LEU A 354 3.81 17.06 -5.00
CA LEU A 354 2.44 17.51 -4.83
C LEU A 354 1.55 17.06 -6.00
N LEU A 355 2.05 17.12 -7.23
CA LEU A 355 1.33 16.61 -8.40
C LEU A 355 1.08 15.10 -8.33
N LYS A 356 2.03 14.30 -7.82
CA LYS A 356 1.80 12.86 -7.59
C LYS A 356 0.66 12.60 -6.61
N ALA A 357 0.59 13.38 -5.52
CA ALA A 357 -0.53 13.32 -4.57
C ALA A 357 -1.87 13.73 -5.22
N ILE A 358 -1.88 14.83 -5.98
CA ILE A 358 -3.07 15.30 -6.71
C ILE A 358 -3.54 14.26 -7.73
N PHE A 359 -2.62 13.64 -8.47
CA PHE A 359 -2.93 12.55 -9.40
C PHE A 359 -3.50 11.34 -8.65
N GLY A 360 -3.01 11.03 -7.45
CA GLY A 360 -3.60 10.04 -6.54
C GLY A 360 -5.07 10.34 -6.24
N ILE A 361 -5.36 11.56 -5.81
CA ILE A 361 -6.72 11.99 -5.45
C ILE A 361 -7.66 11.93 -6.65
N MET A 362 -7.23 12.36 -7.84
CA MET A 362 -8.04 12.25 -9.06
C MET A 362 -8.37 10.80 -9.46
N ARG A 363 -7.42 9.87 -9.28
CA ARG A 363 -7.66 8.43 -9.49
C ARG A 363 -8.71 7.91 -8.51
N VAL A 364 -8.63 8.30 -7.24
CA VAL A 364 -9.63 7.91 -6.23
C VAL A 364 -11.00 8.51 -6.54
N GLN A 365 -11.08 9.78 -6.95
CA GLN A 365 -12.32 10.42 -7.42
C GLN A 365 -12.96 9.63 -8.57
N ALA A 366 -12.15 9.22 -9.56
CA ALA A 366 -12.60 8.44 -10.70
C ALA A 366 -13.17 7.08 -10.27
N LEU A 367 -12.49 6.38 -9.35
CA LEU A 367 -12.92 5.09 -8.83
C LEU A 367 -14.19 5.20 -7.97
N LYS A 368 -14.30 6.24 -7.12
CA LYS A 368 -15.48 6.51 -6.30
C LYS A 368 -16.76 6.64 -7.14
N GLU A 369 -16.66 7.26 -8.31
CA GLU A 369 -17.78 7.45 -9.24
C GLU A 369 -18.25 6.18 -9.97
N MET A 370 -17.45 5.12 -9.97
CA MET A 370 -17.81 3.90 -10.69
C MET A 370 -18.85 3.05 -10.00
N SER A 371 -19.09 3.29 -8.71
CA SER A 371 -20.02 2.55 -7.86
C SER A 371 -19.77 1.05 -7.92
N PHE A 372 -18.67 0.61 -7.32
CA PHE A 372 -18.38 -0.81 -7.12
C PHE A 372 -19.29 -1.43 -6.05
N THR A 373 -19.50 -2.74 -6.12
CA THR A 373 -20.30 -3.49 -5.13
C THR A 373 -19.56 -3.66 -3.79
N GLN A 374 -18.23 -3.68 -3.82
CA GLN A 374 -17.38 -3.78 -2.64
C GLN A 374 -16.99 -2.39 -2.13
N PRO A 375 -16.99 -2.14 -0.80
CA PRO A 375 -16.50 -0.89 -0.25
C PRO A 375 -15.04 -0.66 -0.62
N LEU A 376 -14.72 0.57 -1.04
CA LEU A 376 -13.37 0.97 -1.43
C LEU A 376 -12.53 1.32 -0.20
N CYS A 377 -11.36 0.70 -0.07
CA CYS A 377 -10.35 1.10 0.90
C CYS A 377 -9.53 2.28 0.34
N PHE A 378 -10.03 3.51 0.51
CA PHE A 378 -9.41 4.72 -0.07
C PHE A 378 -7.95 4.93 0.35
N ASP A 379 -7.60 4.61 1.60
CA ASP A 379 -6.23 4.70 2.12
C ASP A 379 -5.24 3.85 1.30
N ALA A 380 -5.67 2.71 0.78
CA ALA A 380 -4.83 1.79 0.01
C ALA A 380 -4.60 2.21 -1.46
N LEU A 381 -5.31 3.26 -1.92
CA LEU A 381 -5.23 3.76 -3.30
C LEU A 381 -4.36 5.02 -3.43
N LEU A 382 -3.88 5.55 -2.32
CA LEU A 382 -3.16 6.82 -2.23
C LEU A 382 -1.70 6.56 -1.81
N MET A 383 -0.76 7.13 -2.55
CA MET A 383 0.65 6.74 -2.50
C MET A 383 1.28 7.04 -1.14
N PHE A 384 1.10 8.28 -0.66
CA PHE A 384 1.72 8.70 0.60
C PHE A 384 1.02 8.08 1.81
N ASN A 385 -0.30 7.86 1.74
CA ASN A 385 -1.03 7.06 2.73
C ASN A 385 -0.49 5.64 2.82
N VAL A 386 -0.35 4.95 1.68
CA VAL A 386 0.18 3.59 1.60
C VAL A 386 1.62 3.53 2.15
N CYS A 387 2.48 4.47 1.78
CA CYS A 387 3.84 4.54 2.32
C CYS A 387 3.87 4.77 3.84
N ASP A 388 2.93 5.53 4.40
CA ASP A 388 2.83 5.71 5.85
C ASP A 388 2.24 4.49 6.57
N GLN A 389 1.45 3.65 5.91
CA GLN A 389 0.85 2.45 6.51
C GLN A 389 1.68 1.18 6.32
N LEU A 390 2.39 1.04 5.20
CA LEU A 390 3.13 -0.17 4.87
C LEU A 390 4.35 -0.36 5.79
N PRO A 391 4.65 -1.63 6.17
CA PRO A 391 5.94 -1.96 6.73
C PRO A 391 7.02 -1.68 5.67
N LEU A 392 8.13 -1.07 6.08
CA LEU A 392 9.20 -0.62 5.16
C LEU A 392 8.80 0.49 4.17
N GLY A 393 7.67 1.16 4.33
CA GLY A 393 7.29 2.28 3.47
C GLY A 393 8.30 3.44 3.44
N ASP A 394 9.12 3.59 4.49
CA ASP A 394 10.26 4.52 4.49
C ASP A 394 11.28 4.24 3.37
N LEU A 395 11.49 2.97 2.98
CA LEU A 395 12.38 2.60 1.88
C LEU A 395 11.83 3.06 0.52
N ILE A 396 10.52 2.93 0.33
CA ILE A 396 9.84 3.42 -0.89
C ILE A 396 10.02 4.94 -1.01
N LEU A 397 9.85 5.66 0.11
CA LEU A 397 10.01 7.11 0.15
C LEU A 397 11.47 7.53 -0.08
N GLU A 398 12.46 6.83 0.49
CA GLU A 398 13.88 7.07 0.23
C GLU A 398 14.22 6.87 -1.25
N GLU A 399 13.70 5.80 -1.86
CA GLU A 399 13.96 5.53 -3.27
C GLU A 399 13.25 6.53 -4.19
N LEU A 400 12.06 7.00 -3.81
CA LEU A 400 11.40 8.08 -4.53
C LEU A 400 12.24 9.37 -4.53
N VAL A 401 12.91 9.71 -3.43
CA VAL A 401 13.85 10.84 -3.41
C VAL A 401 15.06 10.59 -4.30
N ASN A 402 15.62 9.38 -4.29
CA ASN A 402 16.76 9.03 -5.16
C ASN A 402 16.39 9.18 -6.64
N THR A 403 15.19 8.74 -7.04
CA THR A 403 14.72 8.90 -8.43
C THR A 403 14.54 10.38 -8.81
N LEU A 404 14.02 11.22 -7.91
CA LEU A 404 13.91 12.67 -8.13
C LEU A 404 15.30 13.34 -8.24
N ALA A 405 16.27 12.92 -7.41
CA ALA A 405 17.63 13.45 -7.40
C ALA A 405 18.45 13.02 -8.63
N SER A 406 18.28 11.79 -9.09
CA SER A 406 18.91 11.26 -10.31
C SER A 406 18.52 12.10 -11.54
N GLY A 407 17.23 12.40 -11.68
CA GLY A 407 16.71 13.26 -12.77
C GLY A 407 17.26 14.69 -12.79
N LYS A 408 17.87 15.16 -11.68
CA LYS A 408 18.54 16.47 -11.59
C LYS A 408 19.99 16.43 -12.08
N MET A 409 20.70 15.32 -11.90
CA MET A 409 22.07 15.17 -12.41
C MET A 409 22.09 15.05 -13.93
N ASP A 410 21.11 14.35 -14.51
CA ASP A 410 21.01 14.20 -15.96
C ASP A 410 20.73 15.53 -16.67
N LYS A 411 19.96 16.43 -16.04
CA LYS A 411 19.73 17.81 -16.56
C LYS A 411 20.99 18.67 -16.63
N LYS A 412 21.98 18.44 -15.77
CA LYS A 412 23.23 19.23 -15.75
C LYS A 412 24.24 18.80 -16.79
N ASN A 413 24.15 17.55 -17.27
CA ASN A 413 25.07 16.98 -18.24
C ASN A 413 24.56 17.09 -19.70
N ALA A 414 23.66 18.03 -19.99
CA ALA A 414 23.00 18.26 -21.28
C ALA A 414 23.93 18.79 -22.40
N GLY A 415 25.14 18.23 -22.53
CA GLY A 415 26.03 18.39 -23.69
C GLY A 415 25.91 17.25 -24.71
N ALA A 416 25.27 16.14 -24.36
CA ALA A 416 24.94 15.05 -25.28
C ALA A 416 23.65 14.36 -24.83
N PRO A 417 22.68 14.06 -25.72
CA PRO A 417 21.53 13.24 -25.35
C PRO A 417 22.05 11.83 -25.06
N ARG A 418 22.11 11.43 -23.79
CA ARG A 418 22.21 10.01 -23.45
C ARG A 418 20.81 9.44 -23.67
N ASN A 419 20.69 8.55 -24.65
CA ASN A 419 19.43 7.97 -25.08
C ASN A 419 19.01 6.82 -24.15
N GLY A 420 18.15 7.11 -23.19
CA GLY A 420 17.39 6.11 -22.45
C GLY A 420 15.89 6.32 -22.70
N VAL A 421 15.09 5.25 -22.64
CA VAL A 421 13.63 5.40 -22.70
C VAL A 421 13.14 5.97 -21.39
N TYR A 422 12.22 6.91 -21.53
CA TYR A 422 12.15 7.99 -20.59
C TYR A 422 10.66 8.23 -20.22
N SER A 423 10.26 8.02 -18.95
CA SER A 423 8.90 8.34 -18.42
C SER A 423 8.68 9.83 -18.13
N SER A 424 7.60 10.41 -18.64
CA SER A 424 7.25 11.82 -18.42
C SER A 424 7.07 12.17 -16.93
N SER A 425 7.78 13.19 -16.45
CA SER A 425 7.60 13.73 -15.08
C SER A 425 6.14 14.13 -14.81
N ALA A 426 5.68 14.07 -13.55
CA ALA A 426 4.31 14.50 -13.23
C ALA A 426 4.07 15.98 -13.59
N LEU A 427 5.14 16.80 -13.54
CA LEU A 427 5.15 18.20 -13.93
C LEU A 427 4.86 18.41 -15.42
N SER A 428 5.52 17.64 -16.31
CA SER A 428 5.31 17.75 -17.76
C SER A 428 3.91 17.28 -18.16
N ILE A 429 3.37 16.27 -17.47
CA ILE A 429 2.00 15.83 -17.71
C ILE A 429 1.01 16.87 -17.23
N ALA A 430 1.25 17.49 -16.07
CA ALA A 430 0.41 18.56 -15.57
C ALA A 430 0.40 19.77 -16.53
N SER A 431 1.55 20.16 -17.10
CA SER A 431 1.57 21.23 -18.10
C SER A 431 0.77 20.87 -19.36
N ASN A 432 0.88 19.62 -19.85
CA ASN A 432 0.14 19.16 -21.04
C ASN A 432 -1.37 19.06 -20.79
N LEU A 433 -1.76 18.74 -19.56
CA LEU A 433 -3.16 18.75 -19.14
C LEU A 433 -3.68 20.17 -18.96
N GLY A 434 -2.85 21.21 -18.98
CA GLY A 434 -3.28 22.61 -18.83
C GLY A 434 -3.35 23.11 -17.38
N PHE A 435 -2.64 22.45 -16.46
CA PHE A 435 -2.49 22.98 -15.10
C PHE A 435 -1.63 24.24 -15.09
N SER A 436 -2.11 25.28 -14.40
CA SER A 436 -1.29 26.43 -14.06
C SER A 436 -0.24 26.02 -13.02
N ILE A 437 0.97 25.73 -13.49
CA ILE A 437 2.16 25.64 -12.65
C ILE A 437 2.49 27.08 -12.24
N GLY A 438 2.78 27.31 -10.95
CA GLY A 438 2.86 28.64 -10.35
C GLY A 438 3.58 29.67 -11.22
N LYS A 439 3.00 30.88 -11.29
CA LYS A 439 3.43 32.02 -12.14
C LYS A 439 4.88 32.51 -11.96
N SER A 440 5.72 31.85 -11.15
CA SER A 440 7.06 32.34 -10.84
C SER A 440 8.19 31.73 -11.69
N TRP A 441 8.13 30.49 -12.18
CA TRP A 441 9.29 29.88 -12.84
C TRP A 441 9.04 29.49 -14.29
N GLY A 442 9.70 30.24 -15.17
CA GLY A 442 9.77 30.17 -16.63
C GLY A 442 9.23 28.93 -17.32
N LEU A 443 8.26 29.19 -18.19
CA LEU A 443 7.91 28.47 -19.42
C LEU A 443 9.03 27.52 -19.89
N VAL A 444 8.93 26.22 -19.56
CA VAL A 444 9.69 25.18 -20.26
C VAL A 444 9.00 24.92 -21.61
N ASN A 445 8.98 25.95 -22.46
CA ASN A 445 8.77 25.74 -23.89
C ASN A 445 10.12 25.36 -24.48
N GLY A 446 10.27 24.09 -24.85
CA GLY A 446 11.40 23.63 -25.65
C GLY A 446 12.50 22.94 -24.87
N SER A 447 12.25 21.73 -24.38
CA SER A 447 13.26 20.67 -24.34
C SER A 447 12.50 19.34 -24.36
N GLY A 448 13.04 18.32 -25.04
CA GLY A 448 12.42 17.01 -25.21
C GLY A 448 12.07 16.32 -23.88
N PRO A 449 11.44 15.13 -23.93
CA PRO A 449 10.83 14.47 -22.77
C PRO A 449 11.78 14.44 -21.55
N VAL A 450 11.33 15.04 -20.45
CA VAL A 450 12.07 15.16 -19.17
C VAL A 450 11.50 14.17 -18.17
N VAL A 451 12.38 13.41 -17.51
CA VAL A 451 12.03 12.03 -17.17
C VAL A 451 12.48 11.47 -15.82
N GLY A 452 11.62 10.61 -15.24
CA GLY A 452 11.94 9.56 -14.27
C GLY A 452 12.20 8.18 -14.91
N GLU A 453 13.18 7.45 -14.40
CA GLU A 453 13.73 6.24 -15.02
C GLU A 453 12.71 5.07 -15.04
N ILE A 454 12.25 4.64 -16.23
CA ILE A 454 11.64 3.32 -16.43
C ILE A 454 12.66 2.49 -17.21
N THR A 455 13.25 1.50 -16.54
CA THR A 455 14.20 0.57 -17.16
C THR A 455 13.43 -0.50 -17.92
N VAL A 456 13.70 -0.66 -19.22
CA VAL A 456 13.11 -1.74 -20.04
C VAL A 456 13.60 -3.10 -19.56
N GLY A 457 12.70 -4.07 -19.39
CA GLY A 457 12.98 -5.46 -19.03
C GLY A 457 13.41 -5.72 -17.58
N GLU A 458 13.92 -4.70 -16.87
CA GLU A 458 14.31 -4.80 -15.47
C GLU A 458 13.38 -4.02 -14.54
N MET A 459 13.25 -4.51 -13.31
CA MET A 459 12.58 -3.79 -12.23
C MET A 459 13.46 -2.63 -11.76
N THR A 460 12.91 -1.43 -11.80
CA THR A 460 13.50 -0.22 -11.21
C THR A 460 13.75 -0.43 -9.71
N PRO A 461 14.71 0.29 -9.10
CA PRO A 461 14.94 0.19 -7.66
C PRO A 461 13.68 0.53 -6.85
N LEU A 462 12.85 1.46 -7.33
CA LEU A 462 11.54 1.77 -6.74
C LEU A 462 10.58 0.58 -6.81
N GLU A 463 10.44 -0.08 -7.97
CA GLU A 463 9.62 -1.29 -8.13
C GLU A 463 10.09 -2.43 -7.20
N LYS A 464 11.41 -2.59 -7.02
CA LYS A 464 11.98 -3.57 -6.08
C LYS A 464 11.61 -3.26 -4.63
N ALA A 465 11.74 -1.99 -4.21
CA ALA A 465 11.37 -1.56 -2.86
C ALA A 465 9.86 -1.74 -2.59
N VAL A 466 9.01 -1.45 -3.58
CA VAL A 466 7.56 -1.68 -3.50
C VAL A 466 7.25 -3.17 -3.33
N LYS A 467 7.90 -4.03 -4.13
CA LYS A 467 7.71 -5.49 -4.04
C LYS A 467 8.13 -6.02 -2.66
N GLU A 468 9.27 -5.58 -2.14
CA GLU A 468 9.76 -5.97 -0.81
C GLU A 468 8.81 -5.52 0.32
N ALA A 469 8.37 -4.27 0.30
CA ALA A 469 7.43 -3.73 1.30
C ALA A 469 6.10 -4.50 1.31
N ARG A 470 5.63 -4.93 0.14
CA ARG A 470 4.40 -5.73 0.02
C ARG A 470 4.56 -7.16 0.49
N CYS A 471 5.64 -7.85 0.12
CA CYS A 471 5.92 -9.18 0.68
C CYS A 471 6.01 -9.12 2.21
N SER A 472 6.60 -8.04 2.76
CA SER A 472 6.63 -7.79 4.19
C SER A 472 5.23 -7.60 4.78
N TYR A 473 4.37 -6.82 4.12
CA TYR A 473 2.97 -6.63 4.51
C TYR A 473 2.16 -7.93 4.49
N GLU A 474 2.30 -8.77 3.46
CA GLU A 474 1.64 -10.08 3.40
C GLU A 474 2.02 -10.96 4.58
N ASN A 475 3.29 -10.97 4.97
CA ASN A 475 3.75 -11.67 6.17
C ASN A 475 3.11 -11.12 7.45
N VAL A 476 2.93 -9.79 7.55
CA VAL A 476 2.22 -9.16 8.68
C VAL A 476 0.75 -9.55 8.70
N VAL A 477 0.07 -9.60 7.55
CA VAL A 477 -1.34 -10.02 7.47
C VAL A 477 -1.49 -11.49 7.87
N LEU A 478 -0.60 -12.36 7.41
CA LEU A 478 -0.58 -13.77 7.82
C LEU A 478 -0.32 -13.91 9.32
N ALA A 479 0.62 -13.16 9.87
CA ALA A 479 0.89 -13.13 11.30
C ALA A 479 -0.30 -12.61 12.11
N GLN A 480 -1.00 -11.58 11.61
CA GLN A 480 -2.19 -11.05 12.25
C GLN A 480 -3.34 -12.07 12.21
N ALA A 481 -3.49 -12.82 11.13
CA ALA A 481 -4.48 -13.88 11.03
C ALA A 481 -4.24 -15.01 12.05
N THR A 482 -2.98 -15.35 12.36
CA THR A 482 -2.69 -16.31 13.44
C THR A 482 -2.97 -15.72 14.82
N VAL A 483 -2.69 -14.43 15.03
CA VAL A 483 -3.06 -13.73 16.25
C VAL A 483 -4.57 -13.75 16.45
N ASP A 484 -5.34 -13.38 15.43
CA ASP A 484 -6.81 -13.36 15.50
C ASP A 484 -7.39 -14.78 15.66
N GLY A 485 -6.76 -15.81 15.07
CA GLY A 485 -7.13 -17.21 15.29
C GLY A 485 -6.93 -17.71 16.71
N VAL A 486 -6.04 -17.08 17.49
CA VAL A 486 -5.77 -17.42 18.90
C VAL A 486 -6.50 -16.49 19.87
N LYS A 487 -7.17 -15.44 19.38
CA LYS A 487 -8.03 -14.61 20.22
C LYS A 487 -9.26 -15.42 20.61
N VAL A 488 -9.38 -15.73 21.91
CA VAL A 488 -10.52 -16.44 22.48
C VAL A 488 -11.32 -15.46 23.32
N ASP A 489 -12.64 -15.44 23.13
CA ASP A 489 -13.56 -14.66 23.95
C ASP A 489 -13.77 -15.36 25.30
N GLY A 490 -13.56 -14.62 26.40
CA GLY A 490 -13.72 -15.12 27.76
C GLY A 490 -12.44 -15.02 28.59
N ILE A 491 -12.58 -14.39 29.77
CA ILE A 491 -11.48 -14.20 30.72
C ILE A 491 -10.94 -15.54 31.23
N ASP A 492 -11.82 -16.49 31.56
CA ASP A 492 -11.39 -17.79 32.10
C ASP A 492 -10.63 -18.63 31.06
N THR A 493 -11.02 -18.55 29.79
CA THR A 493 -10.30 -19.20 28.69
C THR A 493 -8.94 -18.55 28.45
N ASN A 494 -8.87 -17.21 28.46
CA ASN A 494 -7.61 -16.49 28.33
C ASN A 494 -6.68 -16.75 29.53
N LEU A 495 -7.21 -16.86 30.75
CA LEU A 495 -6.45 -17.25 31.93
C LEU A 495 -5.94 -18.68 31.86
N ALA A 496 -6.74 -19.61 31.31
CA ALA A 496 -6.31 -21.00 31.12
C ALA A 496 -5.15 -21.09 30.11
N VAL A 497 -5.24 -20.37 28.99
CA VAL A 497 -4.14 -20.26 28.02
C VAL A 497 -2.90 -19.67 28.67
N MET A 498 -3.05 -18.58 29.43
CA MET A 498 -1.94 -17.93 30.14
C MET A 498 -1.24 -18.89 31.08
N LYS A 499 -2.00 -19.61 31.93
CA LYS A 499 -1.48 -20.57 32.89
C LYS A 499 -0.70 -21.69 32.20
N GLU A 500 -1.20 -22.20 31.09
CA GLU A 500 -0.55 -23.28 30.34
C GLU A 500 0.76 -22.82 29.70
N VAL A 501 0.78 -21.62 29.10
CA VAL A 501 1.99 -21.06 28.47
C VAL A 501 3.05 -20.69 29.52
N LEU A 502 2.63 -20.20 30.69
CA LEU A 502 3.51 -19.88 31.82
C LEU A 502 3.88 -21.09 32.68
N SER A 503 3.36 -22.30 32.41
CA SER A 503 3.66 -23.49 33.21
C SER A 503 5.16 -23.71 33.47
N PRO A 504 6.08 -23.54 32.50
CA PRO A 504 7.52 -23.73 32.76
C PRO A 504 8.08 -22.64 33.69
N MET A 505 7.54 -21.42 33.62
CA MET A 505 7.94 -20.31 34.49
C MET A 505 7.39 -20.48 35.91
N THR A 506 6.20 -21.08 36.06
CA THR A 506 5.64 -21.36 37.39
C THR A 506 6.47 -22.38 38.14
N GLU A 507 7.04 -23.38 37.47
CA GLU A 507 7.97 -24.34 38.08
C GLU A 507 9.26 -23.66 38.57
N ILE A 508 9.85 -22.79 37.75
CA ILE A 508 11.03 -22.00 38.13
C ILE A 508 10.72 -21.08 39.31
N TRP A 509 9.56 -20.41 39.26
CA TRP A 509 9.11 -19.54 40.35
C TRP A 509 8.95 -20.32 41.65
N ASN A 510 8.28 -21.47 41.62
CA ASN A 510 8.11 -22.33 42.79
C ASN A 510 9.46 -22.80 43.33
N TRP A 511 10.43 -23.12 42.46
CA TRP A 511 11.79 -23.45 42.87
C TRP A 511 12.53 -22.27 43.53
N LEU A 512 12.35 -21.05 43.03
CA LEU A 512 12.89 -19.84 43.66
C LEU A 512 12.23 -19.55 45.02
N VAL A 513 10.91 -19.71 45.12
CA VAL A 513 10.18 -19.59 46.38
C VAL A 513 10.62 -20.66 47.38
N PHE A 514 10.85 -21.89 46.93
CA PHE A 514 11.41 -22.98 47.72
C PHE A 514 12.80 -22.63 48.29
N LEU A 515 13.67 -22.03 47.45
CA LEU A 515 14.97 -21.54 47.91
C LEU A 515 14.83 -20.36 48.88
N PHE A 516 13.93 -19.41 48.61
CA PHE A 516 13.73 -18.21 49.44
C PHE A 516 13.08 -18.51 50.78
N SER A 517 12.20 -19.51 50.84
CA SER A 517 11.54 -19.98 52.07
C SER A 517 12.45 -20.83 52.96
N TRP A 518 13.67 -21.16 52.49
CA TRP A 518 14.64 -21.99 53.20
C TRP A 518 14.11 -23.38 53.58
N GLU A 519 13.18 -23.94 52.80
CA GLU A 519 12.65 -25.28 53.05
C GLU A 519 13.77 -26.35 53.02
N GLU A 520 14.75 -26.21 52.13
CA GLU A 520 16.01 -26.96 52.16
C GLU A 520 17.21 -26.03 52.45
N PRO A 521 17.66 -25.94 53.71
CA PRO A 521 18.63 -24.93 54.10
C PRO A 521 20.00 -25.12 53.44
N SER A 522 20.41 -26.35 53.10
CA SER A 522 21.68 -26.63 52.43
C SER A 522 21.71 -26.11 50.98
N LYS A 523 20.64 -26.33 50.20
CA LYS A 523 20.52 -25.83 48.82
C LYS A 523 20.38 -24.31 48.78
N SER A 524 19.56 -23.74 49.68
CA SER A 524 19.41 -22.28 49.80
C SER A 524 20.72 -21.60 50.18
N LEU A 525 21.46 -22.16 51.14
CA LEU A 525 22.76 -21.63 51.55
C LEU A 525 23.78 -21.71 50.41
N ALA A 526 23.84 -22.83 49.68
CA ALA A 526 24.70 -22.97 48.51
C ALA A 526 24.35 -21.94 47.42
N PHE A 527 23.07 -21.76 47.12
CA PHE A 527 22.58 -20.75 46.17
C PHE A 527 22.99 -19.34 46.58
N CYS A 528 22.79 -18.97 47.85
CA CYS A 528 23.21 -17.69 48.40
C CYS A 528 24.72 -17.47 48.31
N LEU A 529 25.54 -18.46 48.67
CA LEU A 529 27.01 -18.37 48.59
C LEU A 529 27.50 -18.20 47.14
N VAL A 530 26.90 -18.90 46.19
CA VAL A 530 27.23 -18.77 44.76
C VAL A 530 26.88 -17.37 44.25
N PHE A 531 25.66 -16.90 44.50
CA PHE A 531 25.22 -15.58 44.04
C PHE A 531 26.00 -14.44 44.70
N THR A 532 26.29 -14.54 45.99
CA THR A 532 27.14 -13.56 46.69
C THR A 532 28.55 -13.53 46.12
N CYS A 533 29.14 -14.68 45.78
CA CYS A 533 30.45 -14.73 45.11
C CYS A 533 30.42 -14.05 43.73
N ILE A 534 29.36 -14.29 42.94
CA ILE A 534 29.16 -13.63 41.63
C ILE A 534 29.08 -12.11 41.78
N ILE A 535 28.33 -11.63 42.78
CA ILE A 535 28.16 -10.19 43.05
C ILE A 535 29.48 -9.57 43.53
N CYS A 536 30.15 -10.17 44.52
CA CYS A 536 31.40 -9.63 45.08
C CYS A 536 32.55 -9.57 44.07
N LYS A 537 32.60 -10.50 43.11
CA LYS A 537 33.61 -10.49 42.03
C LYS A 537 33.23 -9.61 40.84
N GLY A 538 32.05 -8.98 40.85
CA GLY A 538 31.55 -8.18 39.73
C GLY A 538 31.27 -9.01 38.49
N TRP A 539 31.00 -10.31 38.63
CA TRP A 539 30.76 -11.24 37.51
C TRP A 539 29.32 -11.22 36.99
N LEU A 540 28.49 -10.30 37.49
CA LEU A 540 27.09 -10.18 37.12
C LEU A 540 26.89 -10.00 35.60
N SER A 541 27.77 -9.25 34.93
CA SER A 541 27.71 -9.08 33.47
C SER A 541 28.00 -10.37 32.70
N TYR A 542 28.97 -11.17 33.16
CA TYR A 542 29.29 -12.46 32.55
C TYR A 542 28.18 -13.49 32.78
N ALA A 543 27.54 -13.46 33.96
CA ALA A 543 26.37 -14.31 34.24
C ALA A 543 25.20 -13.98 33.30
N LEU A 544 24.92 -12.69 33.08
CA LEU A 544 23.91 -12.25 32.11
C LEU A 544 24.30 -12.61 30.66
N ALA A 545 25.56 -12.46 30.29
CA ALA A 545 26.05 -12.87 28.96
C ALA A 545 25.90 -14.39 28.75
N ALA A 546 26.21 -15.21 29.76
CA ALA A 546 26.04 -16.66 29.70
C ALA A 546 24.56 -17.04 29.53
N LEU A 547 23.63 -16.33 30.17
CA LEU A 547 22.19 -16.53 30.00
C LEU A 547 21.74 -16.25 28.55
N PHE A 548 22.20 -15.16 27.94
CA PHE A 548 21.89 -14.87 26.53
C PHE A 548 22.48 -15.91 25.57
N ILE A 549 23.70 -16.39 25.82
CA ILE A 549 24.31 -17.48 25.06
C ILE A 549 23.47 -18.75 25.20
N PHE A 550 23.03 -19.08 26.42
CA PHE A 550 22.17 -20.24 26.66
C PHE A 550 20.89 -20.18 25.83
N PHE A 551 20.18 -19.04 25.82
CA PHE A 551 18.97 -18.88 25.01
C PHE A 551 19.27 -18.96 23.50
N ALA A 552 20.36 -18.36 23.02
CA ALA A 552 20.74 -18.43 21.62
C ALA A 552 21.08 -19.88 21.17
N VAL A 553 21.84 -20.61 21.99
CA VAL A 553 22.18 -22.01 21.76
C VAL A 553 20.91 -22.86 21.82
N PHE A 554 20.03 -22.64 22.79
CA PHE A 554 18.75 -23.33 22.89
C PHE A 554 17.91 -23.14 21.62
N MET A 555 17.77 -21.91 21.11
CA MET A 555 17.06 -21.61 19.86
C MET A 555 17.67 -22.30 18.63
N LEU A 556 19.00 -22.43 18.56
CA LEU A 556 19.68 -23.12 17.47
C LEU A 556 19.55 -24.65 17.58
N LEU A 557 19.57 -25.19 18.80
CA LEU A 557 19.35 -26.61 19.05
C LEU A 557 17.92 -27.02 18.75
N THR A 558 16.92 -26.24 19.19
CA THR A 558 15.51 -26.51 18.85
C THR A 558 15.27 -26.47 17.34
N ARG A 559 15.97 -25.60 16.61
CA ARG A 559 15.97 -25.61 15.14
C ARG A 559 16.58 -26.90 14.56
N TYR A 560 17.75 -27.31 15.03
CA TYR A 560 18.46 -28.49 14.52
C TYR A 560 17.66 -29.78 14.76
N PHE A 561 17.10 -29.92 15.96
CA PHE A 561 16.27 -31.08 16.33
C PHE A 561 14.82 -30.99 15.82
N GLY A 562 14.33 -29.78 15.51
CA GLY A 562 12.98 -29.53 15.00
C GLY A 562 12.80 -29.71 13.50
N GLN A 563 13.88 -30.00 12.74
CA GLN A 563 13.77 -30.32 11.31
C GLN A 563 12.99 -31.64 11.10
N GLY A 564 11.67 -31.53 10.91
CA GLY A 564 10.80 -32.64 10.49
C GLY A 564 9.76 -33.10 11.52
N MET A 565 9.66 -32.48 12.69
CA MET A 565 8.61 -32.81 13.68
C MET A 565 7.34 -31.96 13.44
N PRO A 566 6.13 -32.54 13.50
CA PRO A 566 4.91 -31.77 13.47
C PRO A 566 4.84 -30.81 14.66
N ILE A 567 4.21 -29.67 14.45
CA ILE A 567 4.06 -28.59 15.43
C ILE A 567 3.32 -29.15 16.64
N ASP A 568 3.95 -29.15 17.83
CA ASP A 568 3.27 -29.48 19.09
C ASP A 568 2.28 -28.37 19.42
N GLU A 569 1.05 -28.55 18.97
CA GLU A 569 -0.10 -27.69 19.23
C GLU A 569 -0.40 -27.66 20.73
N LEU A 570 -0.52 -26.45 21.30
CA LEU A 570 -0.85 -26.30 22.71
C LEU A 570 -2.29 -26.75 22.95
N LYS A 571 -2.47 -27.89 23.61
CA LYS A 571 -3.78 -28.42 24.00
C LYS A 571 -4.20 -27.82 25.34
N VAL A 572 -5.14 -26.88 25.31
CA VAL A 572 -5.67 -26.27 26.53
C VAL A 572 -7.04 -26.87 26.83
N THR A 573 -7.22 -27.41 28.04
CA THR A 573 -8.52 -27.89 28.51
C THR A 573 -9.43 -26.71 28.81
N ALA A 574 -10.54 -26.58 28.09
CA ALA A 574 -11.48 -25.48 28.31
C ALA A 574 -12.16 -25.58 29.70
N PRO A 575 -12.27 -24.48 30.46
CA PRO A 575 -13.03 -24.45 31.71
C PRO A 575 -14.54 -24.66 31.48
N PRO A 576 -15.30 -25.08 32.51
CA PRO A 576 -16.75 -25.30 32.41
C PRO A 576 -17.52 -23.99 32.09
N PRO A 577 -18.64 -24.06 31.35
CA PRO A 577 -19.39 -22.88 30.94
C PRO A 577 -20.01 -22.13 32.14
N MET A 578 -19.79 -20.81 32.20
CA MET A 578 -20.35 -19.93 33.23
C MET A 578 -21.87 -19.70 33.08
N ASN A 579 -22.51 -19.37 34.20
CA ASN A 579 -23.95 -19.16 34.29
C ASN A 579 -24.33 -17.71 33.88
N THR A 580 -25.55 -17.49 33.36
CA THR A 580 -25.99 -16.21 32.76
C THR A 580 -25.96 -14.99 33.71
N MET A 581 -25.90 -15.23 35.01
CA MET A 581 -25.81 -14.19 36.06
C MET A 581 -24.37 -13.69 36.27
N GLU A 582 -23.36 -14.53 36.04
CA GLU A 582 -21.94 -14.17 36.12
C GLU A 582 -21.51 -13.38 34.87
N GLN A 583 -22.10 -13.71 33.71
CA GLN A 583 -21.98 -12.90 32.49
C GLN A 583 -22.48 -11.48 32.67
N LEU A 584 -23.52 -11.24 33.48
CA LEU A 584 -24.04 -9.89 33.75
C LEU A 584 -23.17 -9.12 34.75
N LEU A 585 -22.54 -9.79 35.71
CA LEU A 585 -21.56 -9.19 36.63
C LEU A 585 -20.23 -8.84 35.92
N ALA A 586 -19.88 -9.54 34.84
CA ALA A 586 -18.69 -9.29 34.02
C ALA A 586 -18.76 -8.01 33.17
N VAL A 587 -19.93 -7.37 33.02
CA VAL A 587 -20.15 -6.20 32.14
C VAL A 587 -19.67 -4.87 32.76
N GLN A 588 -19.01 -4.89 33.92
CA GLN A 588 -18.38 -3.69 34.46
C GLN A 588 -17.13 -3.32 33.64
N ASN A 589 -17.08 -2.10 33.10
CA ASN A 589 -16.06 -1.58 32.16
C ASN A 589 -14.57 -1.78 32.57
N SER A 590 -14.27 -2.10 33.83
CA SER A 590 -12.91 -2.44 34.30
C SER A 590 -12.47 -3.87 33.94
N ILE A 591 -13.42 -4.76 33.65
CA ILE A 591 -13.18 -6.19 33.39
C ILE A 591 -12.83 -6.42 31.91
N SER A 592 -13.45 -5.68 30.98
CA SER A 592 -13.10 -5.75 29.55
C SER A 592 -11.68 -5.24 29.26
N GLN A 593 -11.23 -4.22 29.98
CA GLN A 593 -9.84 -3.73 29.88
C GLN A 593 -8.84 -4.76 30.41
N ALA A 594 -9.20 -5.48 31.48
CA ALA A 594 -8.37 -6.56 32.03
C ALA A 594 -8.31 -7.76 31.07
N GLU A 595 -9.43 -8.09 30.42
CA GLU A 595 -9.47 -9.13 29.38
C GLU A 595 -8.56 -8.78 28.21
N GLU A 596 -8.62 -7.56 27.70
CA GLU A 596 -7.76 -7.07 26.61
C GLU A 596 -6.27 -7.14 27.00
N LEU A 597 -5.91 -6.74 28.22
CA LEU A 597 -4.53 -6.84 28.71
C LEU A 597 -4.04 -8.29 28.86
N ILE A 598 -4.90 -9.20 29.35
CA ILE A 598 -4.55 -10.63 29.45
C ILE A 598 -4.39 -11.22 28.05
N GLN A 599 -5.25 -10.84 27.12
CA GLN A 599 -5.22 -11.28 25.74
C GLN A 599 -3.94 -10.80 25.04
N ASP A 600 -3.57 -9.53 25.18
CA ASP A 600 -2.30 -8.99 24.69
C ASP A 600 -1.09 -9.70 25.32
N GLY A 601 -1.15 -9.98 26.62
CA GLY A 601 -0.15 -10.76 27.35
C GLY A 601 0.03 -12.17 26.77
N ASN A 602 -1.08 -12.87 26.50
CA ASN A 602 -1.08 -14.19 25.88
C ASN A 602 -0.47 -14.18 24.48
N ILE A 603 -0.85 -13.20 23.66
CA ILE A 603 -0.30 -13.03 22.31
C ILE A 603 1.22 -12.85 22.38
N LEU A 604 1.70 -11.99 23.29
CA LEU A 604 3.13 -11.77 23.49
C LEU A 604 3.86 -13.05 23.92
N LEU A 605 3.31 -13.79 24.88
CA LEU A 605 3.89 -15.06 25.34
C LEU A 605 3.94 -16.12 24.24
N LEU A 606 2.89 -16.22 23.43
CA LEU A 606 2.83 -17.16 22.30
C LEU A 606 3.81 -16.80 21.19
N LYS A 607 4.01 -15.52 20.89
CA LYS A 607 5.07 -15.08 19.96
C LYS A 607 6.47 -15.39 20.51
N CYS A 608 6.71 -15.15 21.80
CA CYS A 608 7.97 -15.51 22.46
C CYS A 608 8.22 -17.03 22.40
N ARG A 609 7.19 -17.84 22.65
CA ARG A 609 7.26 -19.30 22.51
C ARG A 609 7.57 -19.72 21.06
N ALA A 610 6.91 -19.10 20.08
CA ALA A 610 7.16 -19.39 18.67
C ALA A 610 8.61 -19.12 18.25
N LEU A 611 9.20 -18.04 18.77
CA LEU A 611 10.61 -17.72 18.56
C LEU A 611 11.55 -18.71 19.25
N LEU A 612 11.28 -19.08 20.51
CA LEU A 612 12.09 -20.03 21.28
C LEU A 612 12.09 -21.44 20.69
N LEU A 613 10.93 -21.90 20.19
CA LEU A 613 10.76 -23.21 19.58
C LEU A 613 11.17 -23.25 18.09
N SER A 614 11.68 -22.14 17.55
CA SER A 614 12.10 -22.04 16.15
C SER A 614 11.00 -22.37 15.12
N ILE A 615 9.74 -22.02 15.43
CA ILE A 615 8.62 -22.20 14.49
C ILE A 615 8.85 -21.35 13.21
N PHE A 616 9.53 -20.20 13.36
CA PHE A 616 9.85 -19.29 12.26
C PHE A 616 11.38 -19.12 12.14
N PRO A 617 12.06 -19.93 11.30
CA PRO A 617 13.52 -20.05 11.34
C PRO A 617 14.25 -18.75 11.02
N GLN A 618 13.73 -17.93 10.09
CA GLN A 618 14.33 -16.64 9.74
C GLN A 618 14.27 -15.62 10.88
N ALA A 619 13.16 -15.56 11.61
CA ALA A 619 12.99 -14.64 12.74
C ALA A 619 13.81 -15.11 13.96
N THR A 620 13.77 -16.41 14.26
CA THR A 620 14.55 -17.03 15.34
C THR A 620 16.05 -16.85 15.14
N GLU A 621 16.56 -16.99 13.91
CA GLU A 621 17.98 -16.79 13.62
C GLU A 621 18.42 -15.34 13.89
N ARG A 622 17.62 -14.35 13.48
CA ARG A 622 17.89 -12.93 13.77
C ARG A 622 17.92 -12.66 15.28
N VAL A 623 16.99 -13.25 16.04
CA VAL A 623 16.95 -13.10 17.50
C VAL A 623 18.14 -13.80 18.17
N ALA A 624 18.49 -15.02 17.71
CA ALA A 624 19.65 -15.73 18.22
C ALA A 624 20.96 -14.95 17.97
N ILE A 625 21.14 -14.39 16.77
CA ILE A 625 22.27 -13.50 16.45
C ILE A 625 22.24 -12.26 17.36
N ALA A 626 21.10 -11.63 17.56
CA ALA A 626 20.97 -10.47 18.44
C ALA A 626 21.35 -10.80 19.90
N PHE A 627 20.95 -11.96 20.41
CA PHE A 627 21.37 -12.45 21.73
C PHE A 627 22.87 -12.73 21.80
N LEU A 628 23.48 -13.30 20.77
CA LEU A 628 24.93 -13.50 20.71
C LEU A 628 25.69 -12.17 20.70
N VAL A 629 25.23 -11.19 19.92
CA VAL A 629 25.81 -9.83 19.89
C VAL A 629 25.67 -9.14 21.25
N LEU A 630 24.49 -9.24 21.88
CA LEU A 630 24.26 -8.66 23.19
C LEU A 630 25.11 -9.33 24.28
N ALA A 631 25.25 -10.65 24.23
CA ALA A 631 26.14 -11.40 25.12
C ALA A 631 27.60 -10.97 24.94
N LEU A 632 28.05 -10.79 23.70
CA LEU A 632 29.39 -10.32 23.38
C LEU A 632 29.64 -8.91 23.93
N LEU A 633 28.69 -7.99 23.76
CA LEU A 633 28.77 -6.63 24.32
C LEU A 633 28.85 -6.66 25.85
N LEU A 634 28.04 -7.49 26.52
CA LEU A 634 28.05 -7.66 27.97
C LEU A 634 29.34 -8.29 28.50
N ALA A 635 29.95 -9.19 27.73
CA ALA A 635 31.19 -9.86 28.10
C ALA A 635 32.43 -8.99 27.88
N LEU A 636 32.47 -8.18 26.80
CA LEU A 636 33.64 -7.38 26.44
C LEU A 636 33.66 -5.99 27.10
N LEU A 637 32.49 -5.39 27.34
CA LEU A 637 32.41 -4.03 27.86
C LEU A 637 32.25 -4.02 29.38
N PRO A 638 33.08 -3.24 30.11
CA PRO A 638 32.84 -2.98 31.52
C PRO A 638 31.45 -2.40 31.75
N VAL A 639 30.78 -2.86 32.81
CA VAL A 639 29.40 -2.49 33.18
C VAL A 639 29.17 -0.97 33.20
N ARG A 640 30.18 -0.18 33.60
CA ARG A 640 30.10 1.30 33.62
C ARG A 640 29.85 1.91 32.23
N TYR A 641 30.47 1.37 31.19
CA TYR A 641 30.26 1.85 29.82
C TYR A 641 28.91 1.41 29.27
N ILE A 642 28.42 0.24 29.68
CA ILE A 642 27.07 -0.21 29.33
C ILE A 642 26.03 0.71 29.95
N PHE A 643 26.17 1.05 31.25
CA PHE A 643 25.30 2.04 31.90
C PHE A 643 25.36 3.41 31.23
N LEU A 644 26.57 3.88 30.86
CA LEU A 644 26.72 5.14 30.13
C LEU A 644 26.03 5.10 28.77
N LEU A 645 26.15 3.99 28.03
CA LEU A 645 25.51 3.82 26.73
C LEU A 645 23.99 3.79 26.85
N VAL A 646 23.45 3.06 27.83
CA VAL A 646 22.01 3.06 28.14
C VAL A 646 21.56 4.47 28.50
N PHE A 647 22.27 5.17 29.38
CA PHE A 647 21.95 6.55 29.76
C PHE A 647 21.92 7.50 28.56
N LEU A 648 22.97 7.47 27.73
CA LEU A 648 23.02 8.30 26.51
C LEU A 648 21.88 7.93 25.56
N GLU A 649 21.55 6.65 25.42
CA GLU A 649 20.44 6.21 24.59
C GLU A 649 19.11 6.79 25.08
N THR A 650 18.76 6.62 26.36
CA THR A 650 17.47 7.11 26.89
C THR A 650 17.32 8.62 26.78
N PHE A 651 18.37 9.37 27.10
CA PHE A 651 18.31 10.83 27.14
C PHE A 651 18.52 11.50 25.78
N THR A 652 19.16 10.84 24.80
CA THR A 652 19.34 11.41 23.45
C THR A 652 18.29 10.95 22.45
N ARG A 653 17.48 9.93 22.78
CA ARG A 653 16.50 9.30 21.89
C ARG A 653 15.55 10.28 21.20
N TYR A 654 15.06 11.27 21.93
CA TYR A 654 14.10 12.27 21.44
C TYR A 654 14.73 13.63 21.14
N SER A 655 16.06 13.72 21.13
CA SER A 655 16.76 14.95 20.73
C SER A 655 16.42 15.31 19.27
N PRO A 656 16.31 16.60 18.91
CA PRO A 656 15.84 17.01 17.58
C PRO A 656 16.71 16.48 16.43
N LEU A 657 18.01 16.28 16.66
CA LEU A 657 18.94 15.73 15.67
C LEU A 657 18.76 14.22 15.46
N ARG A 658 18.36 13.48 16.50
CA ARG A 658 18.28 12.00 16.49
C ARG A 658 16.85 11.47 16.37
N ARG A 659 15.84 12.28 16.70
CA ARG A 659 14.42 11.93 16.59
C ARG A 659 14.06 11.20 15.27
N PRO A 660 14.44 11.68 14.07
CA PRO A 660 14.06 11.00 12.83
C PRO A 660 14.68 9.61 12.68
N SER A 661 15.93 9.42 13.15
CA SER A 661 16.59 8.11 13.08
C SER A 661 16.02 7.14 14.12
N THR A 662 15.71 7.63 15.32
CA THR A 662 15.02 6.85 16.35
C THR A 662 13.64 6.39 15.89
N GLU A 663 12.81 7.29 15.37
CA GLU A 663 11.45 6.96 14.91
C GLU A 663 11.50 5.91 13.79
N ARG A 664 12.45 6.04 12.87
CA ARG A 664 12.72 5.04 11.83
C ARG A 664 13.08 3.67 12.41
N TRP A 665 13.99 3.62 13.38
CA TRP A 665 14.37 2.37 14.05
C TRP A 665 13.21 1.74 14.84
N MET A 666 12.46 2.55 15.57
CA MET A 666 11.26 2.08 16.29
C MET A 666 10.21 1.52 15.35
N ARG A 667 9.98 2.20 14.22
CA ARG A 667 9.05 1.73 13.19
C ARG A 667 9.50 0.38 12.64
N ARG A 668 10.77 0.22 12.26
CA ARG A 668 11.30 -1.06 11.77
C ARG A 668 11.20 -2.19 12.80
N LEU A 669 11.49 -1.92 14.08
CA LEU A 669 11.35 -2.89 15.15
C LEU A 669 9.90 -3.31 15.36
N ARG A 670 8.97 -2.34 15.31
CA ARG A 670 7.54 -2.58 15.42
C ARG A 670 7.01 -3.39 14.23
N ASP A 671 7.39 -3.02 13.02
CA ASP A 671 6.98 -3.70 11.79
C ASP A 671 7.51 -5.15 11.78
N TRP A 672 8.76 -5.35 12.22
CA TRP A 672 9.33 -6.68 12.42
C TRP A 672 8.61 -7.48 13.52
N TRP A 673 8.22 -6.85 14.63
CA TRP A 673 7.46 -7.53 15.69
C TRP A 673 6.06 -7.97 15.24
N PHE A 674 5.40 -7.14 14.42
CA PHE A 674 4.09 -7.47 13.88
C PHE A 674 4.14 -8.56 12.81
N SER A 675 5.26 -8.72 12.09
CA SER A 675 5.41 -9.80 11.10
C SER A 675 5.65 -11.19 11.71
N ILE A 676 5.86 -11.29 13.03
CA ILE A 676 6.04 -12.57 13.72
C ILE A 676 4.67 -13.18 14.05
N PRO A 677 4.34 -14.38 13.54
CA PRO A 677 3.08 -15.05 13.86
C PRO A 677 3.04 -15.59 15.29
N ALA A 678 1.84 -15.70 15.87
CA ALA A 678 1.65 -16.41 17.13
C ALA A 678 1.68 -17.95 16.92
N ALA A 679 2.13 -18.69 17.94
CA ALA A 679 2.05 -20.15 17.94
C ALA A 679 0.58 -20.64 18.02
N PRO A 680 0.18 -21.69 17.27
CA PRO A 680 -1.20 -22.17 17.26
C PRO A 680 -1.60 -22.81 18.59
N VAL A 681 -2.85 -22.58 19.01
CA VAL A 681 -3.46 -23.12 20.24
C VAL A 681 -4.76 -23.85 19.87
N ILE A 682 -4.95 -25.08 20.36
CA ILE A 682 -6.21 -25.83 20.19
C ILE A 682 -6.86 -26.01 21.57
N LEU A 683 -8.10 -25.53 21.67
CA LEU A 683 -8.94 -25.75 22.85
C LEU A 683 -9.58 -27.14 22.75
N GLU A 684 -9.13 -28.10 23.55
CA GLU A 684 -9.84 -29.37 23.71
C GLU A 684 -11.03 -29.15 24.67
N ARG A 685 -12.25 -29.15 24.12
CA ARG A 685 -13.47 -29.26 24.93
C ARG A 685 -13.58 -30.69 25.43
N VAL A 686 -13.60 -30.87 26.74
CA VAL A 686 -13.87 -32.18 27.36
C VAL A 686 -15.29 -32.62 26.97
N ASN A 687 -15.40 -33.60 26.07
CA ASN A 687 -16.67 -34.25 25.74
C ASN A 687 -17.31 -34.80 27.02
N GLN A 688 -18.46 -34.24 27.40
CA GLN A 688 -19.23 -34.63 28.59
C GLN A 688 -19.84 -36.04 28.52
N ASP A 689 -19.57 -36.84 27.47
CA ASP A 689 -20.22 -38.15 27.28
C ASP A 689 -19.55 -39.32 28.02
N LYS A 690 -18.43 -39.11 28.73
CA LYS A 690 -17.75 -40.19 29.49
C LYS A 690 -18.02 -40.24 30.99
N LYS A 691 -18.91 -39.39 31.53
CA LYS A 691 -19.29 -39.40 32.97
C LYS A 691 -20.68 -40.00 33.25
N LYS A 692 -21.27 -40.71 32.30
CA LYS A 692 -22.46 -41.56 32.53
C LYS A 692 -22.16 -43.02 32.16
N ARG A 693 -21.46 -43.73 33.04
CA ARG A 693 -21.57 -45.19 33.18
C ARG A 693 -21.42 -45.58 34.63
#